data_AF-M4DVQ3-F1
#
_entry.id   AF-M4DVQ3-F1
#
_cell.length_a   1.000
_cell.length_b   1.000
_cell.length_c   1.000
_cell.angle_alpha   90.00
_cell.angle_beta   90.00
_cell.angle_gamma   90.00
#
_symmetry.space_group_name_H-M   'P 1'
#
loop_
_entity.id
_entity.type
_entity.pdbx_description
1 polymer ?
#
loop_
_entity_poly.entity_id
_entity_poly.type
_entity_poly.pdbx_seq_one_letter_code
_entity_poly.pdbx_strand_id
1 'polypeptide(L)'
;MLVEECRVEKRLKDSELDEVVERLRKTQGEIGLKVEELVQVKIDLERHRVEMSLEMDRAETRRRELDKEIERKTRDLTLVQEKVAESDKLLETRSLELAKTQGELDLKVEQLGQVKIDFARHQNEFTAEMDRAETRRRELDKEIERKTRDLTLVQDKVVESDKLLETRSLELTKTLCELDLKVEQLGQVKIDFAAEMEHLKRIQTRNRELEEGIERKRRDLAEVLDKTTECKKVLETRSLELVSKEKELQELSLDLDLKEEVAKSLDNEMEETCQKTESKAKELEAIERMINERSGHCESIKLLIEEHTEELALKEKRHDEIREATLKLSVEIACKENTLTKRNKQVEEGEKKIQDLNNTSEELIRQVFSINAAIRECTCELEAKRKQRDEVQSSITDLTAVLKSAEKKIQESLEDLKSTEEKQVKLKASLSEHEKGLELRAKELIAREEKINEQDQKLQLAKQELAKWVEDYEVKTKQLVALTSLDKPIGNSRKRGRHDTESLSQSFEHVLTSCTTGQENTYNFEKERSPDKFKIDQIWAVYSDSDKGMPRKYAQIKKIDTSPEFKLHVATLVLYRPPPPNLMTHPVCCGRFKLKIGKAEVLEPSSFSHEVKALKTSVNRFEVYPRKGEVWALYKSWNITDCADGSEEEELQIVEIVETDEQSIQAMLLTAKLFNQVLYGRCLESKARVLDIPKTEVNRFSHQIPAFRRDRRAAQSGDCEWWELDSKAVLDLNSKNP
;
A
#
# COMPACT_ATOMS: atom_id res chain seq x y z
N MET A 1 -143.97 9.83 53.96
CA MET A 1 -142.66 9.38 54.50
C MET A 1 -141.90 8.68 53.38
N LEU A 2 -142.09 7.37 53.14
CA LEU A 2 -141.32 6.55 52.18
C LEU A 2 -140.86 7.22 50.86
N VAL A 3 -141.73 7.94 50.14
CA VAL A 3 -141.37 8.63 48.88
C VAL A 3 -140.31 9.72 49.07
N GLU A 4 -140.33 10.43 50.19
CA GLU A 4 -139.44 11.56 50.44
C GLU A 4 -138.13 11.13 51.11
N GLU A 5 -138.16 10.05 51.91
CA GLU A 5 -136.94 9.36 52.37
C GLU A 5 -136.14 8.83 51.16
N CYS A 6 -136.80 8.16 50.22
CA CYS A 6 -136.20 7.68 48.98
C CYS A 6 -135.60 8.84 48.12
N ARG A 7 -136.22 10.03 48.13
CA ARG A 7 -135.67 11.24 47.48
C ARG A 7 -134.48 11.84 48.23
N VAL A 8 -134.41 11.74 49.55
CA VAL A 8 -133.21 12.15 50.32
C VAL A 8 -132.08 11.17 50.06
N GLU A 9 -132.32 9.87 50.18
CA GLU A 9 -131.32 8.82 49.93
C GLU A 9 -130.78 8.88 48.50
N LYS A 10 -131.65 9.10 47.50
CA LYS A 10 -131.20 9.31 46.12
C LYS A 10 -130.28 10.53 45.98
N ARG A 11 -130.65 11.70 46.52
CA ARG A 11 -129.79 12.90 46.46
C ARG A 11 -128.44 12.70 47.16
N LEU A 12 -128.42 11.90 48.23
CA LEU A 12 -127.19 11.52 48.92
C LEU A 12 -126.30 10.66 48.00
N LYS A 13 -126.86 9.61 47.40
CA LYS A 13 -126.14 8.72 46.46
C LYS A 13 -125.73 9.41 45.15
N ASP A 14 -126.54 10.33 44.64
CA ASP A 14 -126.18 11.16 43.48
C ASP A 14 -124.98 12.07 43.85
N SER A 15 -124.94 12.63 45.06
CA SER A 15 -123.81 13.45 45.56
C SER A 15 -122.55 12.63 45.87
N GLU A 16 -122.69 11.41 46.39
CA GLU A 16 -121.59 10.46 46.58
C GLU A 16 -121.00 10.04 45.23
N LEU A 17 -121.86 9.83 44.22
CA LEU A 17 -121.46 9.52 42.85
C LEU A 17 -120.69 10.67 42.20
N ASP A 18 -121.15 11.92 42.32
CA ASP A 18 -120.42 13.09 41.83
C ASP A 18 -119.05 13.25 42.52
N GLU A 19 -118.95 13.02 43.83
CA GLU A 19 -117.67 13.06 44.56
C GLU A 19 -116.72 11.91 44.11
N VAL A 20 -117.25 10.74 43.74
CA VAL A 20 -116.48 9.65 43.13
C VAL A 20 -116.05 10.00 41.70
N VAL A 21 -116.93 10.59 40.89
CA VAL A 21 -116.63 11.03 39.51
C VAL A 21 -115.56 12.11 39.50
N GLU A 22 -115.57 13.07 40.41
CA GLU A 22 -114.55 14.14 40.44
C GLU A 22 -113.19 13.64 40.97
N ARG A 23 -113.19 12.68 41.93
CA ARG A 23 -111.98 11.94 42.28
C ARG A 23 -111.43 11.12 41.11
N LEU A 24 -112.29 10.55 40.27
CA LEU A 24 -111.91 9.87 39.02
C LEU A 24 -111.35 10.87 37.99
N ARG A 25 -111.96 12.04 37.77
CA ARG A 25 -111.39 13.09 36.89
C ARG A 25 -110.01 13.54 37.36
N LYS A 26 -109.85 13.80 38.67
CA LYS A 26 -108.57 14.24 39.24
C LYS A 26 -107.49 13.17 39.07
N THR A 27 -107.77 11.92 39.43
CA THR A 27 -106.82 10.82 39.25
C THR A 27 -106.52 10.52 37.78
N GLN A 28 -107.49 10.68 36.87
CA GLN A 28 -107.26 10.58 35.42
C GLN A 28 -106.35 11.69 34.90
N GLY A 29 -106.45 12.92 35.42
CA GLY A 29 -105.52 14.01 35.12
C GLY A 29 -104.10 13.76 35.67
N GLU A 30 -103.99 13.26 36.90
CA GLU A 30 -102.72 12.86 37.52
C GLU A 30 -102.05 11.68 36.77
N ILE A 31 -102.84 10.76 36.21
CA ILE A 31 -102.36 9.70 35.32
C ILE A 31 -101.89 10.28 33.98
N GLY A 32 -102.63 11.24 33.40
CA GLY A 32 -102.24 11.92 32.15
C GLY A 32 -100.87 12.57 32.25
N LEU A 33 -100.64 13.36 33.30
CA LEU A 33 -99.33 13.99 33.56
C LEU A 33 -98.21 12.95 33.72
N LYS A 34 -98.46 11.85 34.46
CA LYS A 34 -97.47 10.77 34.60
C LYS A 34 -97.20 10.01 33.30
N VAL A 35 -98.14 9.97 32.36
CA VAL A 35 -97.92 9.42 31.02
C VAL A 35 -97.03 10.36 30.20
N GLU A 36 -97.21 11.67 30.29
CA GLU A 36 -96.32 12.64 29.65
C GLU A 36 -94.90 12.62 30.25
N GLU A 37 -94.77 12.53 31.58
CA GLU A 37 -93.49 12.31 32.26
C GLU A 37 -92.80 11.02 31.79
N LEU A 38 -93.53 9.90 31.68
CA LEU A 38 -92.99 8.64 31.17
C LEU A 38 -92.59 8.71 29.68
N VAL A 39 -93.31 9.47 28.86
CA VAL A 39 -92.93 9.72 27.45
C VAL A 39 -91.65 10.55 27.39
N GLN A 40 -91.50 11.58 28.22
CA GLN A 40 -90.29 12.39 28.28
C GLN A 40 -89.08 11.57 28.75
N VAL A 41 -89.22 10.82 29.85
CA VAL A 41 -88.17 9.91 30.36
C VAL A 41 -87.77 8.88 29.29
N LYS A 42 -88.72 8.36 28.51
CA LYS A 42 -88.44 7.44 27.40
C LYS A 42 -87.64 8.12 26.26
N ILE A 43 -87.93 9.39 25.96
CA ILE A 43 -87.18 10.17 24.96
C ILE A 43 -85.75 10.46 25.44
N ASP A 44 -85.57 10.80 26.71
CA ASP A 44 -84.25 11.08 27.29
C ASP A 44 -83.40 9.81 27.42
N LEU A 45 -84.00 8.68 27.83
CA LEU A 45 -83.33 7.35 27.80
C LEU A 45 -82.87 6.96 26.40
N GLU A 46 -83.70 7.18 25.38
CA GLU A 46 -83.34 6.85 23.99
C GLU A 46 -82.26 7.79 23.44
N ARG A 47 -82.25 9.07 23.86
CA ARG A 47 -81.15 9.99 23.56
C ARG A 47 -79.83 9.49 24.16
N HIS A 48 -79.82 9.17 25.45
CA HIS A 48 -78.63 8.59 26.11
C HIS A 48 -78.20 7.26 25.49
N ARG A 49 -79.13 6.42 24.99
CA ARG A 49 -78.79 5.19 24.27
C ARG A 49 -78.02 5.47 22.98
N VAL A 50 -78.43 6.49 22.21
CA VAL A 50 -77.72 6.92 20.99
C VAL A 50 -76.39 7.59 21.31
N GLU A 51 -76.34 8.46 22.32
CA GLU A 51 -75.11 9.12 22.77
C GLU A 51 -74.06 8.10 23.25
N MET A 52 -74.48 7.11 24.03
CA MET A 52 -73.63 6.01 24.51
C MET A 52 -73.13 5.12 23.36
N SER A 53 -73.96 4.85 22.35
CA SER A 53 -73.53 4.13 21.14
C SER A 53 -72.46 4.92 20.38
N LEU A 54 -72.65 6.23 20.17
CA LEU A 54 -71.66 7.08 19.51
C LEU A 54 -70.36 7.19 20.30
N GLU A 55 -70.42 7.22 21.63
CA GLU A 55 -69.22 7.20 22.48
C GLU A 55 -68.48 5.86 22.42
N MET A 56 -69.22 4.74 22.33
CA MET A 56 -68.66 3.42 22.08
C MET A 56 -67.99 3.31 20.70
N ASP A 57 -68.63 3.83 19.64
CA ASP A 57 -68.06 3.87 18.28
C ASP A 57 -66.77 4.70 18.21
N ARG A 58 -66.73 5.85 18.91
CA ARG A 58 -65.52 6.68 19.08
C ARG A 58 -64.42 5.92 19.82
N ALA A 59 -64.78 5.26 20.94
CA ALA A 59 -63.84 4.50 21.75
C ALA A 59 -63.26 3.29 20.99
N GLU A 60 -64.06 2.59 20.19
CA GLU A 60 -63.57 1.50 19.35
C GLU A 60 -62.77 1.97 18.15
N THR A 61 -63.08 3.14 17.58
CA THR A 61 -62.24 3.76 16.54
C THR A 61 -60.85 4.10 17.09
N ARG A 62 -60.76 4.76 18.25
CA ARG A 62 -59.48 5.03 18.96
C ARG A 62 -58.72 3.73 19.27
N ARG A 63 -59.42 2.66 19.64
CA ARG A 63 -58.83 1.34 19.91
C ARG A 63 -58.13 0.78 18.66
N ARG A 64 -58.84 0.73 17.52
CA ARG A 64 -58.31 0.29 16.23
C ARG A 64 -57.15 1.17 15.71
N GLU A 65 -57.05 2.42 16.14
CA GLU A 65 -55.90 3.30 15.86
C GLU A 65 -54.69 2.93 16.73
N LEU A 66 -54.90 2.70 18.03
CA LEU A 66 -53.88 2.17 18.95
C LEU A 66 -53.37 0.77 18.54
N ASP A 67 -54.26 -0.13 18.11
CA ASP A 67 -53.88 -1.47 17.67
C ASP A 67 -52.94 -1.40 16.45
N LYS A 68 -53.23 -0.53 15.47
CA LYS A 68 -52.34 -0.27 14.30
C LYS A 68 -51.02 0.40 14.68
N GLU A 69 -51.02 1.24 15.72
CA GLU A 69 -49.83 1.88 16.26
C GLU A 69 -48.91 0.86 16.94
N ILE A 70 -49.51 -0.07 17.71
CA ILE A 70 -48.83 -1.22 18.32
C ILE A 70 -48.26 -2.14 17.23
N GLU A 71 -49.06 -2.57 16.26
CA GLU A 71 -48.60 -3.41 15.13
C GLU A 71 -47.42 -2.80 14.37
N ARG A 72 -47.39 -1.46 14.21
CA ARG A 72 -46.25 -0.78 13.58
C ARG A 72 -45.01 -0.85 14.46
N LYS A 73 -45.14 -0.46 15.73
CA LYS A 73 -44.02 -0.49 16.70
C LYS A 73 -43.49 -1.91 16.95
N THR A 74 -44.33 -2.94 16.91
CA THR A 74 -43.89 -4.34 16.97
C THR A 74 -43.06 -4.75 15.74
N ARG A 75 -43.44 -4.29 14.53
CA ARG A 75 -42.65 -4.50 13.30
C ARG A 75 -41.33 -3.72 13.33
N ASP A 76 -41.36 -2.48 13.77
CA ASP A 76 -40.16 -1.66 13.90
C ASP A 76 -39.18 -2.27 14.94
N LEU A 77 -39.71 -2.80 16.05
CA LEU A 77 -38.92 -3.49 17.08
C LEU A 77 -38.30 -4.81 16.58
N THR A 78 -39.03 -5.61 15.81
CA THR A 78 -38.48 -6.85 15.22
C THR A 78 -37.41 -6.56 14.18
N LEU A 79 -37.55 -5.51 13.37
CA LEU A 79 -36.51 -5.06 12.44
C LEU A 79 -35.22 -4.63 13.19
N VAL A 80 -35.36 -3.94 14.32
CA VAL A 80 -34.21 -3.60 15.19
C VAL A 80 -33.58 -4.85 15.80
N GLN A 81 -34.37 -5.84 16.23
CA GLN A 81 -33.85 -7.11 16.77
C GLN A 81 -33.08 -7.91 15.71
N GLU A 82 -33.56 -7.97 14.46
CA GLU A 82 -32.80 -8.59 13.36
C GLU A 82 -31.46 -7.86 13.12
N LYS A 83 -31.45 -6.52 13.13
CA LYS A 83 -30.24 -5.72 12.92
C LYS A 83 -29.23 -5.82 14.07
N VAL A 84 -29.70 -6.03 15.30
CA VAL A 84 -28.82 -6.37 16.44
C VAL A 84 -28.21 -7.75 16.22
N ALA A 85 -29.00 -8.79 15.95
CA ALA A 85 -28.49 -10.15 15.74
C ALA A 85 -27.56 -10.29 14.50
N GLU A 86 -27.74 -9.46 13.48
CA GLU A 86 -26.84 -9.35 12.33
C GLU A 86 -25.51 -8.66 12.71
N SER A 87 -25.56 -7.64 13.58
CA SER A 87 -24.39 -6.96 14.14
C SER A 87 -23.60 -7.86 15.09
N ASP A 88 -24.27 -8.66 15.91
CA ASP A 88 -23.63 -9.62 16.83
C ASP A 88 -22.85 -10.68 16.04
N LYS A 89 -23.41 -11.21 14.94
CA LYS A 89 -22.70 -12.11 14.02
C LYS A 89 -21.47 -11.48 13.38
N LEU A 90 -21.53 -10.18 13.04
CA LEU A 90 -20.37 -9.43 12.54
C LEU A 90 -19.30 -9.22 13.61
N LEU A 91 -19.67 -9.04 14.87
CA LEU A 91 -18.73 -8.99 15.99
C LEU A 91 -18.10 -10.36 16.26
N GLU A 92 -18.89 -11.45 16.25
CA GLU A 92 -18.42 -12.82 16.45
C GLU A 92 -17.39 -13.24 15.39
N THR A 93 -17.72 -13.03 14.11
CA THR A 93 -16.81 -13.32 12.98
C THR A 93 -15.53 -12.48 13.04
N ARG A 94 -15.64 -11.17 13.32
CA ARG A 94 -14.47 -10.29 13.46
C ARG A 94 -13.61 -10.64 14.68
N SER A 95 -14.21 -11.11 15.77
CA SER A 95 -13.51 -11.64 16.95
C SER A 95 -12.69 -12.89 16.59
N LEU A 96 -13.28 -13.82 15.82
CA LEU A 96 -12.60 -15.02 15.31
C LEU A 96 -11.42 -14.69 14.38
N GLU A 97 -11.58 -13.72 13.49
CA GLU A 97 -10.49 -13.21 12.65
C GLU A 97 -9.36 -12.60 13.50
N LEU A 98 -9.70 -11.80 14.51
CA LEU A 98 -8.72 -11.15 15.38
C LEU A 98 -7.93 -12.19 16.19
N ALA A 99 -8.60 -13.18 16.77
CA ALA A 99 -7.97 -14.32 17.45
C ALA A 99 -7.03 -15.11 16.52
N LYS A 100 -7.41 -15.31 15.26
CA LYS A 100 -6.54 -15.93 14.25
C LYS A 100 -5.31 -15.07 13.95
N THR A 101 -5.47 -13.76 13.77
CA THR A 101 -4.33 -12.86 13.52
C THR A 101 -3.38 -12.77 14.72
N GLN A 102 -3.88 -12.93 15.95
CA GLN A 102 -3.03 -13.05 17.13
C GLN A 102 -2.18 -14.32 17.09
N GLY A 103 -2.78 -15.49 16.78
CA GLY A 103 -2.01 -16.73 16.62
C GLY A 103 -0.97 -16.68 15.49
N GLU A 104 -1.28 -16.01 14.38
CA GLU A 104 -0.30 -15.75 13.31
C GLU A 104 0.81 -14.76 13.72
N LEU A 105 0.55 -13.87 14.68
CA LEU A 105 1.55 -12.97 15.26
C LEU A 105 2.44 -13.69 16.29
N ASP A 106 1.86 -14.52 17.16
CA ASP A 106 2.58 -15.27 18.19
C ASP A 106 3.60 -16.25 17.56
N LEU A 107 3.19 -16.95 16.49
CA LEU A 107 4.10 -17.78 15.67
C LEU A 107 5.24 -16.97 15.05
N LYS A 108 5.00 -15.72 14.63
CA LYS A 108 6.06 -14.85 14.12
C LYS A 108 7.00 -14.36 15.21
N VAL A 109 6.51 -14.14 16.44
CA VAL A 109 7.36 -13.81 17.59
C VAL A 109 8.28 -14.98 17.93
N GLU A 110 7.78 -16.22 17.90
CA GLU A 110 8.59 -17.43 18.09
C GLU A 110 9.66 -17.60 17.00
N GLN A 111 9.28 -17.44 15.73
CA GLN A 111 10.23 -17.45 14.59
C GLN A 111 11.32 -16.37 14.72
N LEU A 112 10.96 -15.14 15.14
CA LEU A 112 11.91 -14.05 15.35
C LEU A 112 12.83 -14.33 16.56
N GLY A 113 12.31 -15.03 17.58
CA GLY A 113 13.10 -15.59 18.68
C GLY A 113 14.16 -16.59 18.20
N GLN A 114 13.78 -17.52 17.32
CA GLN A 114 14.71 -18.49 16.73
C GLN A 114 15.79 -17.80 15.86
N VAL A 115 15.39 -16.89 14.96
CA VAL A 115 16.32 -16.10 14.14
C VAL A 115 17.31 -15.31 15.01
N LYS A 116 16.89 -14.82 16.18
CA LYS A 116 17.78 -14.12 17.13
C LYS A 116 18.80 -15.06 17.79
N ILE A 117 18.41 -16.31 18.09
CA ILE A 117 19.34 -17.35 18.59
C ILE A 117 20.35 -17.71 17.49
N ASP A 118 19.90 -17.84 16.25
CA ASP A 118 20.74 -18.23 15.12
C ASP A 118 21.72 -17.12 14.70
N PHE A 119 21.28 -15.86 14.76
CA PHE A 119 22.16 -14.71 14.61
C PHE A 119 23.26 -14.68 15.68
N ALA A 120 22.91 -14.90 16.96
CA ALA A 120 23.89 -14.96 18.04
C ALA A 120 24.87 -16.14 17.89
N ARG A 121 24.37 -17.28 17.39
CA ARG A 121 25.18 -18.46 17.06
C ARG A 121 26.23 -18.12 15.99
N HIS A 122 25.80 -17.56 14.85
CA HIS A 122 26.70 -17.17 13.77
C HIS A 122 27.66 -16.04 14.16
N GLN A 123 27.25 -15.10 15.01
CA GLN A 123 28.13 -14.05 15.54
C GLN A 123 29.29 -14.66 16.35
N ASN A 124 28.99 -15.61 17.25
CA ASN A 124 30.01 -16.32 18.04
C ASN A 124 30.92 -17.19 17.16
N GLU A 125 30.35 -17.86 16.16
CA GLU A 125 31.09 -18.71 15.23
C GLU A 125 32.03 -17.90 14.30
N PHE A 126 31.57 -16.73 13.85
CA PHE A 126 32.40 -15.76 13.11
C PHE A 126 33.58 -15.26 13.94
N THR A 127 33.36 -14.89 15.22
CA THR A 127 34.48 -14.51 16.10
C THR A 127 35.45 -15.67 16.32
N ALA A 128 34.94 -16.90 16.44
CA ALA A 128 35.78 -18.08 16.64
C ALA A 128 36.61 -18.44 15.38
N GLU A 129 36.12 -18.22 14.16
CA GLU A 129 36.93 -18.38 12.95
C GLU A 129 37.90 -17.20 12.73
N MET A 130 37.54 -15.98 13.17
CA MET A 130 38.47 -14.84 13.18
C MET A 130 39.68 -15.11 14.09
N ASP A 131 39.46 -15.64 15.30
CA ASP A 131 40.52 -16.05 16.23
C ASP A 131 41.40 -17.19 15.66
N ARG A 132 40.78 -18.16 14.96
CA ARG A 132 41.49 -19.22 14.23
C ARG A 132 42.35 -18.65 13.10
N ALA A 133 41.80 -17.76 12.28
CA ALA A 133 42.51 -17.12 11.18
C ALA A 133 43.67 -16.25 11.67
N GLU A 134 43.49 -15.51 12.78
CA GLU A 134 44.57 -14.74 13.39
C GLU A 134 45.65 -15.63 14.02
N THR A 135 45.28 -16.78 14.59
CA THR A 135 46.26 -17.76 15.09
C THR A 135 47.10 -18.34 13.93
N ARG A 136 46.47 -18.73 12.82
CA ARG A 136 47.18 -19.13 11.58
C ARG A 136 48.10 -18.02 11.05
N ARG A 137 47.69 -16.75 11.15
CA ARG A 137 48.52 -15.59 10.77
C ARG A 137 49.78 -15.51 11.63
N ARG A 138 49.65 -15.57 12.96
CA ARG A 138 50.78 -15.59 13.92
C ARG A 138 51.75 -16.76 13.71
N GLU A 139 51.29 -17.86 13.14
CA GLU A 139 52.13 -19.02 12.78
C GLU A 139 52.89 -18.79 11.48
N LEU A 140 52.24 -18.22 10.46
CA LEU A 140 52.87 -17.78 9.22
C LEU A 140 53.90 -16.67 9.43
N ASP A 141 53.64 -15.71 10.33
CA ASP A 141 54.58 -14.65 10.67
C ASP A 141 55.90 -15.24 11.23
N LYS A 142 55.81 -16.22 12.14
CA LYS A 142 56.99 -16.95 12.69
C LYS A 142 57.71 -17.81 11.66
N GLU A 143 56.98 -18.36 10.68
CA GLU A 143 57.54 -19.11 9.55
C GLU A 143 58.36 -18.18 8.65
N ILE A 144 57.83 -16.99 8.35
CA ILE A 144 58.50 -15.92 7.59
C ILE A 144 59.74 -15.44 8.34
N GLU A 145 59.64 -15.09 9.64
CA GLU A 145 60.79 -14.68 10.46
C GLU A 145 61.93 -15.72 10.47
N ARG A 146 61.60 -17.02 10.44
CA ARG A 146 62.61 -18.08 10.36
C ARG A 146 63.28 -18.11 9.00
N LYS A 147 62.48 -18.16 7.92
CA LYS A 147 62.99 -18.17 6.55
C LYS A 147 63.80 -16.92 6.21
N THR A 148 63.44 -15.76 6.76
CA THR A 148 64.24 -14.52 6.64
C THR A 148 65.61 -14.66 7.31
N ARG A 149 65.68 -15.24 8.52
CA ARG A 149 66.96 -15.52 9.20
C ARG A 149 67.82 -16.55 8.45
N ASP A 150 67.19 -17.60 7.93
CA ASP A 150 67.87 -18.62 7.14
C ASP A 150 68.42 -18.01 5.82
N LEU A 151 67.64 -17.12 5.17
CA LEU A 151 68.07 -16.38 3.98
C LEU A 151 69.26 -15.46 4.26
N THR A 152 69.24 -14.69 5.36
CA THR A 152 70.38 -13.83 5.72
C THR A 152 71.66 -14.61 5.97
N LEU A 153 71.57 -15.79 6.61
CA LEU A 153 72.73 -16.68 6.82
C LEU A 153 73.29 -17.24 5.50
N VAL A 154 72.44 -17.46 4.49
CA VAL A 154 72.90 -17.82 3.14
C VAL A 154 73.56 -16.62 2.45
N GLN A 155 72.99 -15.42 2.56
CA GLN A 155 73.52 -14.20 1.96
C GLN A 155 74.89 -13.82 2.54
N ASP A 156 75.09 -13.94 3.85
CA ASP A 156 76.39 -13.73 4.50
C ASP A 156 77.47 -14.68 3.95
N LYS A 157 77.11 -15.96 3.71
CA LYS A 157 78.01 -16.98 3.14
C LYS A 157 78.33 -16.75 1.66
N VAL A 158 77.41 -16.17 0.89
CA VAL A 158 77.69 -15.73 -0.48
C VAL A 158 78.72 -14.60 -0.45
N VAL A 159 78.53 -13.59 0.40
CA VAL A 159 79.47 -12.46 0.58
C VAL A 159 80.84 -12.91 1.12
N GLU A 160 80.90 -13.99 1.91
CA GLU A 160 82.17 -14.63 2.30
C GLU A 160 82.84 -15.35 1.11
N SER A 161 82.06 -16.07 0.31
CA SER A 161 82.53 -16.79 -0.88
C SER A 161 83.04 -15.85 -1.97
N ASP A 162 82.37 -14.72 -2.21
CA ASP A 162 82.76 -13.72 -3.19
C ASP A 162 84.14 -13.10 -2.87
N LYS A 163 84.42 -12.83 -1.58
CA LYS A 163 85.74 -12.35 -1.11
C LYS A 163 86.84 -13.40 -1.30
N LEU A 164 86.53 -14.68 -1.15
CA LEU A 164 87.46 -15.78 -1.41
C LEU A 164 87.73 -15.93 -2.93
N LEU A 165 86.75 -15.65 -3.78
CA LEU A 165 86.93 -15.60 -5.24
C LEU A 165 87.76 -14.38 -5.66
N GLU A 166 87.49 -13.20 -5.11
CA GLU A 166 88.23 -11.96 -5.40
C GLU A 166 89.71 -12.06 -4.99
N THR A 167 90.00 -12.57 -3.80
CA THR A 167 91.39 -12.81 -3.35
C THR A 167 92.13 -13.82 -4.22
N ARG A 168 91.46 -14.93 -4.61
CA ARG A 168 92.07 -15.94 -5.50
C ARG A 168 92.25 -15.44 -6.94
N SER A 169 91.40 -14.54 -7.41
CA SER A 169 91.57 -13.84 -8.70
C SER A 169 92.80 -12.92 -8.69
N LEU A 170 93.04 -12.22 -7.57
CA LEU A 170 94.23 -11.40 -7.37
C LEU A 170 95.52 -12.24 -7.35
N GLU A 171 95.50 -13.41 -6.69
CA GLU A 171 96.61 -14.36 -6.72
C GLU A 171 96.91 -14.87 -8.14
N LEU A 172 95.88 -15.27 -8.89
CA LEU A 172 96.04 -15.71 -10.29
C LEU A 172 96.63 -14.59 -11.16
N THR A 173 96.11 -13.36 -11.04
CA THR A 173 96.64 -12.18 -11.75
C THR A 173 98.12 -11.95 -11.44
N LYS A 174 98.53 -12.10 -10.17
CA LYS A 174 99.95 -12.02 -9.78
C LYS A 174 100.80 -13.12 -10.40
N THR A 175 100.31 -14.36 -10.46
CA THR A 175 101.05 -15.47 -11.11
C THR A 175 101.19 -15.30 -12.62
N LEU A 176 100.23 -14.65 -13.29
CA LEU A 176 100.33 -14.31 -14.72
C LEU A 176 101.42 -13.27 -14.96
N CYS A 177 101.46 -12.17 -14.18
CA CYS A 177 102.53 -11.18 -14.28
C CYS A 177 103.93 -11.77 -14.00
N GLU A 178 104.04 -12.75 -13.12
CA GLU A 178 105.29 -13.49 -12.86
C GLU A 178 105.68 -14.48 -13.98
N LEU A 179 104.72 -14.90 -14.81
CA LEU A 179 104.97 -15.68 -16.02
C LEU A 179 105.38 -14.78 -17.18
N ASP A 180 104.68 -13.68 -17.42
CA ASP A 180 105.02 -12.71 -18.48
C ASP A 180 106.46 -12.19 -18.33
N LEU A 181 106.86 -11.83 -17.10
CA LEU A 181 108.22 -11.38 -16.81
C LEU A 181 109.29 -12.47 -17.03
N LYS A 182 108.93 -13.76 -16.92
CA LYS A 182 109.82 -14.89 -17.30
C LYS A 182 109.85 -15.11 -18.82
N VAL A 183 108.75 -14.84 -19.52
CA VAL A 183 108.70 -14.87 -20.99
C VAL A 183 109.58 -13.75 -21.57
N GLU A 184 109.56 -12.54 -20.99
CA GLU A 184 110.48 -11.46 -21.35
C GLU A 184 111.96 -11.85 -21.12
N GLN A 185 112.28 -12.45 -19.97
CA GLN A 185 113.63 -12.94 -19.67
C GLN A 185 114.11 -14.01 -20.67
N LEU A 186 113.24 -14.96 -21.03
CA LEU A 186 113.54 -15.95 -22.08
C LEU A 186 113.68 -15.29 -23.46
N GLY A 187 112.93 -14.22 -23.73
CA GLY A 187 113.10 -13.37 -24.91
C GLY A 187 114.49 -12.74 -24.99
N GLN A 188 114.99 -12.18 -23.89
CA GLN A 188 116.34 -11.62 -23.81
C GLN A 188 117.42 -12.68 -24.02
N VAL A 189 117.34 -13.82 -23.33
CA VAL A 189 118.30 -14.94 -23.50
C VAL A 189 118.34 -15.44 -24.95
N LYS A 190 117.20 -15.44 -25.65
CA LYS A 190 117.12 -15.79 -27.07
C LYS A 190 117.78 -14.75 -27.99
N ILE A 191 117.73 -13.46 -27.64
CA ILE A 191 118.45 -12.38 -28.34
C ILE A 191 119.96 -12.51 -28.11
N ASP A 192 120.38 -12.76 -26.87
CA ASP A 192 121.80 -12.91 -26.50
C ASP A 192 122.43 -14.12 -27.23
N PHE A 193 121.75 -15.27 -27.23
CA PHE A 193 122.18 -16.46 -27.98
C PHE A 193 122.24 -16.23 -29.51
N ALA A 194 121.33 -15.40 -30.06
CA ALA A 194 121.42 -15.00 -31.47
C ALA A 194 122.63 -14.09 -31.76
N ALA A 195 123.00 -13.22 -30.82
CA ALA A 195 124.20 -12.39 -30.92
C ALA A 195 125.50 -13.23 -30.83
N GLU A 196 125.54 -14.25 -29.97
CA GLU A 196 126.64 -15.23 -29.92
C GLU A 196 126.73 -16.05 -31.21
N MET A 197 125.61 -16.50 -31.78
CA MET A 197 125.56 -17.17 -33.08
C MET A 197 126.13 -16.30 -34.21
N GLU A 198 125.83 -14.99 -34.24
CA GLU A 198 126.44 -14.07 -35.20
C GLU A 198 127.93 -13.79 -34.89
N HIS A 199 128.36 -13.86 -33.63
CA HIS A 199 129.79 -13.82 -33.29
C HIS A 199 130.53 -15.07 -33.79
N LEU A 200 129.94 -16.26 -33.62
CA LEU A 200 130.44 -17.53 -34.16
C LEU A 200 130.54 -17.52 -35.69
N LYS A 201 129.53 -17.00 -36.42
CA LYS A 201 129.60 -16.82 -37.87
C LYS A 201 130.75 -15.89 -38.29
N ARG A 202 130.98 -14.80 -37.55
CA ARG A 202 132.12 -13.88 -37.78
C ARG A 202 133.48 -14.52 -37.47
N ILE A 203 133.54 -15.44 -36.50
CA ILE A 203 134.72 -16.29 -36.28
C ILE A 203 134.89 -17.26 -37.46
N GLN A 204 133.83 -17.88 -37.97
CA GLN A 204 133.90 -18.79 -39.12
C GLN A 204 134.37 -18.09 -40.41
N THR A 205 133.89 -16.88 -40.73
CA THR A 205 134.41 -16.13 -41.88
C THR A 205 135.87 -15.70 -41.70
N ARG A 206 136.26 -15.29 -40.48
CA ARG A 206 137.67 -14.98 -40.18
C ARG A 206 138.57 -16.21 -40.21
N ASN A 207 138.06 -17.38 -39.84
CA ASN A 207 138.74 -18.66 -39.99
C ASN A 207 138.87 -19.04 -41.47
N ARG A 208 137.84 -18.84 -42.30
CA ARG A 208 137.94 -19.01 -43.77
C ARG A 208 139.01 -18.08 -44.38
N GLU A 209 139.08 -16.82 -43.95
CA GLU A 209 140.12 -15.89 -44.41
C GLU A 209 141.54 -16.30 -43.96
N LEU A 210 141.66 -16.86 -42.74
CA LEU A 210 142.88 -17.49 -42.26
C LEU A 210 143.22 -18.76 -43.05
N GLU A 211 142.23 -19.58 -43.42
CA GLU A 211 142.40 -20.78 -44.24
C GLU A 211 142.77 -20.43 -45.68
N GLU A 212 142.24 -19.35 -46.27
CA GLU A 212 142.70 -18.78 -47.55
C GLU A 212 144.10 -18.15 -47.45
N GLY A 213 144.54 -17.75 -46.25
CA GLY A 213 145.92 -17.41 -45.93
C GLY A 213 146.83 -18.63 -45.81
N ILE A 214 146.35 -19.68 -45.15
CA ILE A 214 147.01 -20.97 -45.01
C ILE A 214 147.10 -21.67 -46.38
N GLU A 215 146.12 -21.57 -47.28
CA GLU A 215 146.15 -22.18 -48.62
C GLU A 215 147.01 -21.42 -49.64
N ARG A 216 147.37 -20.17 -49.35
CA ARG A 216 148.51 -19.54 -50.02
C ARG A 216 149.82 -20.14 -49.51
N LYS A 217 150.00 -20.20 -48.18
CA LYS A 217 151.19 -20.82 -47.57
C LYS A 217 151.31 -22.33 -47.80
N ARG A 218 150.22 -23.07 -48.05
CA ARG A 218 150.21 -24.49 -48.44
C ARG A 218 150.56 -24.67 -49.92
N ARG A 219 150.34 -23.67 -50.76
CA ARG A 219 150.93 -23.61 -52.11
C ARG A 219 152.44 -23.50 -52.01
N ASP A 220 152.92 -22.56 -51.19
CA ASP A 220 154.34 -22.36 -50.90
C ASP A 220 154.96 -23.58 -50.19
N LEU A 221 154.18 -24.35 -49.40
CA LEU A 221 154.59 -25.62 -48.78
C LEU A 221 154.39 -26.85 -49.66
N ALA A 222 153.61 -26.81 -50.75
CA ALA A 222 153.37 -27.98 -51.60
C ALA A 222 154.65 -28.40 -52.33
N GLU A 223 155.46 -27.41 -52.74
CA GLU A 223 156.82 -27.59 -53.26
C GLU A 223 157.79 -28.23 -52.23
N VAL A 224 157.44 -28.19 -50.95
CA VAL A 224 158.21 -28.76 -49.84
C VAL A 224 157.65 -30.12 -49.37
N LEU A 225 156.33 -30.31 -49.38
CA LEU A 225 155.64 -31.49 -48.83
C LEU A 225 155.58 -32.71 -49.76
N ASP A 226 155.96 -32.56 -51.04
CA ASP A 226 156.30 -33.71 -51.90
C ASP A 226 157.43 -34.57 -51.27
N LYS A 227 158.23 -33.98 -50.38
CA LYS A 227 159.28 -34.63 -49.58
C LYS A 227 158.81 -35.12 -48.19
N THR A 228 157.51 -35.15 -47.88
CA THR A 228 157.01 -35.66 -46.58
C THR A 228 155.73 -36.47 -46.67
N THR A 229 155.63 -37.27 -47.74
CA THR A 229 154.69 -38.41 -47.85
C THR A 229 154.96 -39.54 -46.82
N GLU A 230 156.02 -39.39 -46.01
CA GLU A 230 156.54 -40.36 -45.04
C GLU A 230 155.79 -40.39 -43.69
N CYS A 231 155.16 -39.29 -43.26
CA CYS A 231 154.42 -39.21 -41.98
C CYS A 231 153.00 -39.82 -42.03
N LYS A 232 152.72 -40.71 -42.99
CA LYS A 232 151.42 -41.31 -43.32
C LYS A 232 150.96 -42.41 -42.32
N LYS A 233 151.19 -42.26 -41.01
CA LYS A 233 151.06 -43.37 -40.03
C LYS A 233 150.53 -43.05 -38.61
N VAL A 234 150.16 -41.80 -38.28
CA VAL A 234 150.00 -41.40 -36.86
C VAL A 234 148.58 -41.09 -36.39
N LEU A 235 147.66 -40.66 -37.26
CA LEU A 235 146.33 -40.12 -36.86
C LEU A 235 145.12 -40.90 -37.40
N GLU A 236 145.29 -42.21 -37.55
CA GLU A 236 144.20 -43.19 -37.70
C GLU A 236 143.38 -43.35 -36.39
N THR A 237 143.83 -42.71 -35.31
CA THR A 237 143.34 -42.81 -33.93
C THR A 237 142.16 -41.89 -33.57
N ARG A 238 141.72 -40.98 -34.46
CA ARG A 238 140.68 -39.99 -34.14
C ARG A 238 139.25 -40.36 -34.57
N SER A 239 139.04 -41.61 -35.01
CA SER A 239 137.72 -42.08 -35.52
C SER A 239 136.77 -42.58 -34.42
N LEU A 240 137.16 -42.57 -33.14
CA LEU A 240 136.41 -43.23 -32.05
C LEU A 240 135.63 -42.27 -31.13
N GLU A 241 135.87 -40.96 -31.14
CA GLU A 241 135.21 -40.01 -30.23
C GLU A 241 133.74 -39.73 -30.63
N LEU A 242 133.37 -39.88 -31.90
CA LEU A 242 132.03 -39.55 -32.41
C LEU A 242 130.92 -40.48 -31.90
N VAL A 243 131.24 -41.74 -31.60
CA VAL A 243 130.25 -42.75 -31.15
C VAL A 243 129.70 -42.43 -29.75
N SER A 244 130.41 -41.63 -28.94
CA SER A 244 129.97 -41.30 -27.59
C SER A 244 128.86 -40.25 -27.53
N LYS A 245 128.72 -39.40 -28.55
CA LYS A 245 127.74 -38.29 -28.59
C LYS A 245 126.34 -38.72 -29.05
N GLU A 246 126.24 -39.85 -29.75
CA GLU A 246 124.97 -40.34 -30.31
C GLU A 246 124.05 -40.97 -29.26
N LYS A 247 124.58 -41.39 -28.11
CA LYS A 247 123.79 -41.94 -26.99
C LYS A 247 123.06 -40.89 -26.15
N GLU A 248 123.65 -39.71 -25.94
CA GLU A 248 123.06 -38.64 -25.10
C GLU A 248 121.75 -38.08 -25.72
N LEU A 249 121.56 -38.24 -27.04
CA LEU A 249 120.38 -37.74 -27.75
C LEU A 249 119.20 -38.72 -27.78
N GLN A 250 119.35 -39.97 -27.33
CA GLN A 250 118.21 -40.91 -27.24
C GLN A 250 117.42 -40.77 -25.94
N GLU A 251 118.03 -40.28 -24.86
CA GLU A 251 117.41 -40.22 -23.54
C GLU A 251 116.42 -39.04 -23.39
N LEU A 252 116.67 -37.92 -24.09
CA LEU A 252 115.77 -36.76 -24.14
C LEU A 252 114.52 -36.96 -25.01
N SER A 253 114.42 -38.05 -25.78
CA SER A 253 113.24 -38.32 -26.62
C SER A 253 112.03 -38.83 -25.82
N LEU A 254 112.25 -39.48 -24.68
CA LEU A 254 111.20 -40.16 -23.90
C LEU A 254 110.43 -39.22 -22.94
N ASP A 255 110.96 -38.04 -22.66
CA ASP A 255 110.34 -37.05 -21.75
C ASP A 255 109.35 -36.11 -22.48
N LEU A 256 109.30 -36.17 -23.83
CA LEU A 256 108.33 -35.45 -24.66
C LEU A 256 107.00 -36.22 -24.79
N ASP A 257 107.05 -37.51 -25.13
CA ASP A 257 105.86 -38.35 -25.34
C ASP A 257 104.95 -38.39 -24.10
N LEU A 258 105.53 -38.40 -22.89
CA LEU A 258 104.80 -38.36 -21.62
C LEU A 258 104.08 -37.03 -21.34
N LYS A 259 104.47 -35.93 -22.00
CA LYS A 259 103.79 -34.62 -21.85
C LYS A 259 102.64 -34.44 -22.84
N GLU A 260 102.66 -35.14 -23.97
CA GLU A 260 101.59 -35.06 -24.96
C GLU A 260 100.29 -35.74 -24.48
N GLU A 261 100.38 -36.86 -23.75
CA GLU A 261 99.19 -37.51 -23.16
C GLU A 261 98.56 -36.68 -22.02
N VAL A 262 99.38 -36.00 -21.21
CA VAL A 262 98.86 -35.12 -20.14
C VAL A 262 98.10 -33.92 -20.73
N ALA A 263 98.54 -33.39 -21.88
CA ALA A 263 97.81 -32.35 -22.61
C ALA A 263 96.44 -32.85 -23.10
N LYS A 264 96.38 -34.05 -23.72
CA LYS A 264 95.13 -34.66 -24.19
C LYS A 264 94.15 -34.97 -23.05
N SER A 265 94.64 -35.29 -21.85
CA SER A 265 93.79 -35.45 -20.67
C SER A 265 93.16 -34.14 -20.23
N LEU A 266 93.92 -33.04 -20.24
CA LEU A 266 93.46 -31.71 -19.83
C LEU A 266 92.47 -31.09 -20.82
N ASP A 267 92.67 -31.27 -22.13
CA ASP A 267 91.73 -30.79 -23.15
C ASP A 267 90.33 -31.42 -22.99
N ASN A 268 90.24 -32.71 -22.64
CA ASN A 268 88.95 -33.37 -22.46
C ASN A 268 88.18 -32.87 -21.21
N GLU A 269 88.86 -32.61 -20.08
CA GLU A 269 88.22 -32.00 -18.91
C GLU A 269 87.82 -30.54 -19.19
N MET A 270 88.59 -29.81 -20.01
CA MET A 270 88.28 -28.45 -20.43
C MET A 270 87.06 -28.40 -21.37
N GLU A 271 86.95 -29.34 -22.31
CA GLU A 271 85.79 -29.51 -23.20
C GLU A 271 84.50 -29.83 -22.39
N GLU A 272 84.55 -30.78 -21.45
CA GLU A 272 83.38 -31.11 -20.60
C GLU A 272 82.97 -29.92 -19.71
N THR A 273 83.93 -29.17 -19.14
CA THR A 273 83.62 -27.98 -18.35
C THR A 273 83.12 -26.80 -19.19
N CYS A 274 83.54 -26.66 -20.45
CA CYS A 274 82.96 -25.71 -21.41
C CYS A 274 81.49 -26.05 -21.71
N GLN A 275 81.16 -27.31 -22.02
CA GLN A 275 79.77 -27.74 -22.26
C GLN A 275 78.88 -27.56 -21.01
N LYS A 276 79.45 -27.71 -19.81
CA LYS A 276 78.77 -27.51 -18.52
C LYS A 276 78.59 -26.04 -18.13
N THR A 277 79.43 -25.14 -18.63
CA THR A 277 79.24 -23.68 -18.45
C THR A 277 78.28 -23.12 -19.49
N GLU A 278 78.33 -23.61 -20.73
CA GLU A 278 77.42 -23.18 -21.80
C GLU A 278 75.95 -23.61 -21.55
N SER A 279 75.74 -24.80 -20.98
CA SER A 279 74.40 -25.22 -20.52
C SER A 279 73.85 -24.33 -19.40
N LYS A 280 74.69 -23.97 -18.40
CA LYS A 280 74.31 -23.01 -17.35
C LYS A 280 74.07 -21.59 -17.87
N ALA A 281 74.79 -21.16 -18.90
CA ALA A 281 74.53 -19.88 -19.55
C ALA A 281 73.11 -19.83 -20.15
N LYS A 282 72.68 -20.93 -20.79
CA LYS A 282 71.32 -21.10 -21.35
C LYS A 282 70.23 -21.17 -20.26
N GLU A 283 70.54 -21.72 -19.08
CA GLU A 283 69.66 -21.64 -17.90
C GLU A 283 69.54 -20.20 -17.36
N LEU A 284 70.66 -19.47 -17.25
CA LEU A 284 70.68 -18.07 -16.80
C LEU A 284 69.92 -17.15 -17.76
N GLU A 285 70.09 -17.32 -19.08
CA GLU A 285 69.37 -16.56 -20.11
C GLU A 285 67.85 -16.84 -20.09
N ALA A 286 67.43 -18.03 -19.65
CA ALA A 286 66.01 -18.34 -19.40
C ALA A 286 65.49 -17.69 -18.11
N ILE A 287 66.30 -17.63 -17.06
CA ILE A 287 65.97 -16.94 -15.80
C ILE A 287 65.87 -15.43 -16.01
N GLU A 288 66.79 -14.82 -16.75
CA GLU A 288 66.75 -13.40 -17.12
C GLU A 288 65.48 -13.05 -17.91
N ARG A 289 65.05 -13.93 -18.82
CA ARG A 289 63.78 -13.77 -19.54
C ARG A 289 62.58 -13.76 -18.60
N MET A 290 62.51 -14.69 -17.65
CA MET A 290 61.45 -14.71 -16.61
C MET A 290 61.51 -13.49 -15.67
N ILE A 291 62.69 -12.94 -15.40
CA ILE A 291 62.86 -11.71 -14.62
C ILE A 291 62.30 -10.52 -15.40
N ASN A 292 62.62 -10.39 -16.68
CA ASN A 292 62.11 -9.32 -17.56
C ASN A 292 60.59 -9.39 -17.76
N GLU A 293 60.03 -10.59 -17.97
CA GLU A 293 58.57 -10.81 -18.00
C GLU A 293 57.91 -10.39 -16.68
N ARG A 294 58.47 -10.78 -15.53
CA ARG A 294 57.98 -10.37 -14.21
C ARG A 294 58.15 -8.86 -13.96
N SER A 295 59.17 -8.22 -14.51
CA SER A 295 59.35 -6.77 -14.44
C SER A 295 58.21 -6.04 -15.17
N GLY A 296 57.88 -6.45 -16.40
CA GLY A 296 56.73 -5.91 -17.14
C GLY A 296 55.40 -6.15 -16.44
N HIS A 297 55.22 -7.29 -15.76
CA HIS A 297 54.06 -7.53 -14.91
C HIS A 297 54.02 -6.56 -13.71
N CYS A 298 55.14 -6.28 -13.05
CA CYS A 298 55.21 -5.29 -11.97
C CYS A 298 54.88 -3.87 -12.46
N GLU A 299 55.31 -3.47 -13.65
CA GLU A 299 54.95 -2.17 -14.25
C GLU A 299 53.46 -2.10 -14.60
N SER A 300 52.89 -3.16 -15.16
CA SER A 300 51.44 -3.22 -15.42
C SER A 300 50.61 -3.21 -14.13
N ILE A 301 51.10 -3.82 -13.04
CA ILE A 301 50.47 -3.76 -11.72
C ILE A 301 50.60 -2.35 -11.13
N LYS A 302 51.74 -1.68 -11.32
CA LYS A 302 51.95 -0.30 -10.86
C LYS A 302 50.94 0.65 -11.51
N LEU A 303 50.74 0.57 -12.83
CA LEU A 303 49.75 1.39 -13.55
C LEU A 303 48.31 1.13 -13.07
N LEU A 304 47.96 -0.13 -12.77
CA LEU A 304 46.65 -0.48 -12.20
C LEU A 304 46.47 0.04 -10.76
N ILE A 305 47.54 0.08 -9.96
CA ILE A 305 47.52 0.72 -8.63
C ILE A 305 47.31 2.23 -8.79
N GLU A 306 48.01 2.88 -9.73
CA GLU A 306 47.88 4.30 -10.03
C GLU A 306 46.43 4.65 -10.44
N GLU A 307 45.85 3.94 -11.42
CA GLU A 307 44.43 4.06 -11.84
C GLU A 307 43.47 3.85 -10.66
N HIS A 308 43.70 2.84 -9.83
CA HIS A 308 42.84 2.58 -8.66
C HIS A 308 42.99 3.64 -7.55
N THR A 309 44.16 4.28 -7.38
CA THR A 309 44.31 5.41 -6.45
C THR A 309 43.58 6.66 -6.95
N GLU A 310 43.56 6.93 -8.25
CA GLU A 310 42.74 8.00 -8.83
C GLU A 310 41.24 7.71 -8.71
N GLU A 311 40.80 6.47 -8.98
CA GLU A 311 39.39 6.06 -8.76
C GLU A 311 38.99 6.16 -7.27
N LEU A 312 39.93 5.94 -6.34
CA LEU A 312 39.73 6.13 -4.89
C LEU A 312 39.56 7.60 -4.53
N ALA A 313 40.46 8.49 -4.95
CA ALA A 313 40.38 9.93 -4.68
C ALA A 313 39.08 10.55 -5.24
N LEU A 314 38.63 10.09 -6.42
CA LEU A 314 37.35 10.51 -7.00
C LEU A 314 36.12 9.98 -6.25
N LYS A 315 36.20 8.79 -5.66
CA LYS A 315 35.14 8.24 -4.77
C LYS A 315 35.12 8.96 -3.42
N GLU A 316 36.28 9.25 -2.84
CA GLU A 316 36.41 9.94 -1.56
C GLU A 316 35.83 11.36 -1.64
N LYS A 317 36.16 12.11 -2.70
CA LYS A 317 35.52 13.41 -2.99
C LYS A 317 33.99 13.31 -3.09
N ARG A 318 33.46 12.29 -3.79
CA ARG A 318 32.01 12.07 -3.89
C ARG A 318 31.38 11.66 -2.55
N HIS A 319 32.11 10.92 -1.71
CA HIS A 319 31.67 10.61 -0.35
C HIS A 319 31.55 11.89 0.49
N ASP A 320 32.45 12.86 0.33
CA ASP A 320 32.36 14.15 1.02
C ASP A 320 31.23 15.05 0.51
N GLU A 321 31.01 15.10 -0.81
CA GLU A 321 29.83 15.75 -1.41
C GLU A 321 28.52 15.15 -0.87
N ILE A 322 28.44 13.82 -0.73
CA ILE A 322 27.31 13.11 -0.12
C ILE A 322 27.22 13.38 1.40
N ARG A 323 28.35 13.47 2.10
CA ARG A 323 28.44 13.76 3.55
C ARG A 323 27.88 15.15 3.86
N GLU A 324 28.25 16.16 3.07
CA GLU A 324 27.72 17.53 3.20
C GLU A 324 26.22 17.59 2.90
N ALA A 325 25.78 16.94 1.82
CA ALA A 325 24.35 16.84 1.49
C ALA A 325 23.54 16.14 2.59
N THR A 326 24.10 15.09 3.20
CA THR A 326 23.48 14.37 4.32
C THR A 326 23.34 15.27 5.55
N LEU A 327 24.42 15.97 5.94
CA LEU A 327 24.38 16.93 7.07
C LEU A 327 23.35 18.05 6.84
N LYS A 328 23.27 18.58 5.61
CA LYS A 328 22.29 19.60 5.23
C LYS A 328 20.85 19.10 5.35
N LEU A 329 20.58 17.86 4.91
CA LEU A 329 19.27 17.22 5.07
C LEU A 329 18.95 16.94 6.55
N SER A 330 19.91 16.50 7.36
CA SER A 330 19.70 16.32 8.82
C SER A 330 19.30 17.63 9.51
N VAL A 331 19.91 18.76 9.14
CA VAL A 331 19.54 20.09 9.67
C VAL A 331 18.13 20.51 9.23
N GLU A 332 17.73 20.23 7.98
CA GLU A 332 16.36 20.50 7.53
C GLU A 332 15.33 19.61 8.23
N ILE A 333 15.61 18.32 8.42
CA ILE A 333 14.76 17.38 9.17
C ILE A 333 14.54 17.89 10.59
N ALA A 334 15.61 18.23 11.33
CA ALA A 334 15.51 18.80 12.67
C ALA A 334 14.70 20.11 12.70
N CYS A 335 14.77 20.93 11.64
CA CYS A 335 13.93 22.12 11.50
C CYS A 335 12.44 21.78 11.28
N LYS A 336 12.12 20.75 10.47
CA LYS A 336 10.75 20.26 10.31
C LYS A 336 10.21 19.65 11.61
N GLU A 337 11.01 18.88 12.35
CA GLU A 337 10.63 18.28 13.64
C GLU A 337 10.29 19.33 14.70
N ASN A 338 11.10 20.39 14.82
CA ASN A 338 10.80 21.53 15.68
C ASN A 338 9.51 22.28 15.23
N THR A 339 9.17 22.22 13.95
CA THR A 339 7.91 22.78 13.41
C THR A 339 6.71 21.85 13.69
N LEU A 340 6.90 20.54 13.61
CA LEU A 340 5.88 19.52 13.89
C LEU A 340 5.54 19.47 15.38
N THR A 341 6.52 19.44 16.27
CA THR A 341 6.30 19.49 17.73
C THR A 341 5.57 20.76 18.16
N LYS A 342 5.81 21.90 17.50
CA LYS A 342 5.02 23.12 17.71
C LYS A 342 3.58 22.99 17.22
N ARG A 343 3.33 22.33 16.08
CA ARG A 343 1.97 22.04 15.57
C ARG A 343 1.22 21.06 16.47
N ASN A 344 1.85 19.98 16.94
CA ASN A 344 1.19 19.02 17.83
C ASN A 344 0.67 19.68 19.11
N LYS A 345 1.45 20.58 19.72
CA LYS A 345 0.97 21.37 20.88
C LYS A 345 -0.26 22.23 20.56
N GLN A 346 -0.33 22.79 19.34
CA GLN A 346 -1.52 23.52 18.89
C GLN A 346 -2.73 22.61 18.62
N VAL A 347 -2.50 21.35 18.23
CA VAL A 347 -3.54 20.32 18.10
C VAL A 347 -4.04 19.89 19.48
N GLU A 348 -3.16 19.55 20.42
CA GLU A 348 -3.51 19.23 21.82
C GLU A 348 -4.31 20.36 22.50
N GLU A 349 -3.94 21.62 22.25
CA GLU A 349 -4.71 22.78 22.70
C GLU A 349 -6.07 22.92 22.01
N GLY A 350 -6.20 22.48 20.76
CA GLY A 350 -7.45 22.45 20.00
C GLY A 350 -8.39 21.34 20.49
N GLU A 351 -7.85 20.14 20.70
CA GLU A 351 -8.56 18.97 21.24
C GLU A 351 -9.13 19.25 22.63
N LYS A 352 -8.35 19.89 23.52
CA LYS A 352 -8.85 20.34 24.83
C LYS A 352 -10.03 21.32 24.70
N LYS A 353 -9.93 22.32 23.82
CA LYS A 353 -11.02 23.28 23.56
C LYS A 353 -12.26 22.59 22.97
N ILE A 354 -12.08 21.56 22.13
CA ILE A 354 -13.19 20.74 21.60
C ILE A 354 -13.83 19.91 22.71
N GLN A 355 -13.04 19.32 23.61
CA GLN A 355 -13.57 18.58 24.76
C GLN A 355 -14.34 19.49 25.73
N ASP A 356 -13.80 20.68 26.03
CA ASP A 356 -14.48 21.68 26.86
C ASP A 356 -15.81 22.11 26.22
N LEU A 357 -15.82 22.37 24.90
CA LEU A 357 -17.04 22.68 24.16
C LEU A 357 -18.05 21.52 24.19
N ASN A 358 -17.61 20.27 24.00
CA ASN A 358 -18.49 19.09 24.11
C ASN A 358 -19.08 18.97 25.52
N ASN A 359 -18.28 19.17 26.57
CA ASN A 359 -18.76 19.17 27.96
C ASN A 359 -19.84 20.25 28.19
N THR A 360 -19.67 21.45 27.63
CA THR A 360 -20.71 22.50 27.70
C THR A 360 -21.94 22.19 26.84
N SER A 361 -21.77 21.49 25.72
CA SER A 361 -22.87 21.06 24.85
C SER A 361 -23.73 20.01 25.55
N GLU A 362 -23.12 19.02 26.22
CA GLU A 362 -23.85 18.06 27.06
C GLU A 362 -24.65 18.75 28.17
N GLU A 363 -24.06 19.74 28.86
CA GLU A 363 -24.74 20.46 29.93
C GLU A 363 -25.92 21.29 29.40
N LEU A 364 -25.77 21.95 28.25
CA LEU A 364 -26.89 22.61 27.55
C LEU A 364 -27.98 21.62 27.13
N ILE A 365 -27.62 20.42 26.67
CA ILE A 365 -28.58 19.35 26.35
C ILE A 365 -29.35 18.91 27.61
N ARG A 366 -28.67 18.73 28.75
CA ARG A 366 -29.31 18.38 30.04
C ARG A 366 -30.28 19.48 30.50
N GLN A 367 -29.89 20.75 30.36
CA GLN A 367 -30.76 21.89 30.65
C GLN A 367 -31.98 21.95 29.73
N VAL A 368 -31.82 21.70 28.43
CA VAL A 368 -32.92 21.59 27.46
C VAL A 368 -33.86 20.42 27.81
N PHE A 369 -33.35 19.27 28.26
CA PHE A 369 -34.20 18.17 28.75
C PHE A 369 -35.01 18.56 29.99
N SER A 370 -34.38 19.26 30.95
CA SER A 370 -35.04 19.77 32.17
C SER A 370 -36.15 20.78 31.85
N ILE A 371 -35.85 21.78 31.00
CA ILE A 371 -36.82 22.78 30.53
C ILE A 371 -37.99 22.10 29.80
N ASN A 372 -37.72 21.12 28.94
CA ASN A 372 -38.76 20.36 28.25
C ASN A 372 -39.62 19.49 29.21
N ALA A 373 -39.09 19.04 30.34
CA ALA A 373 -39.87 18.37 31.36
C ALA A 373 -40.84 19.35 32.06
N ALA A 374 -40.34 20.50 32.51
CA ALA A 374 -41.15 21.56 33.12
C ALA A 374 -42.24 22.09 32.17
N ILE A 375 -41.93 22.26 30.88
CA ILE A 375 -42.92 22.65 29.86
C ILE A 375 -44.06 21.62 29.76
N ARG A 376 -43.77 20.31 29.78
CA ARG A 376 -44.82 19.27 29.79
C ARG A 376 -45.67 19.35 31.04
N GLU A 377 -45.06 19.52 32.20
CA GLU A 377 -45.76 19.65 33.49
C GLU A 377 -46.74 20.84 33.49
N CYS A 378 -46.25 22.04 33.15
CA CYS A 378 -47.10 23.23 33.02
C CYS A 378 -48.17 23.09 31.90
N THR A 379 -47.92 22.29 30.86
CA THR A 379 -48.93 22.00 29.82
C THR A 379 -50.04 21.10 30.37
N CYS A 380 -49.69 20.06 31.13
CA CYS A 380 -50.65 19.20 31.83
C CYS A 380 -51.49 19.99 32.85
N GLU A 381 -50.88 20.89 33.61
CA GLU A 381 -51.60 21.81 34.51
C GLU A 381 -52.55 22.73 33.74
N LEU A 382 -52.12 23.28 32.60
CA LEU A 382 -52.96 24.10 31.73
C LEU A 382 -54.15 23.32 31.17
N GLU A 383 -53.99 22.05 30.79
CA GLU A 383 -55.11 21.20 30.37
C GLU A 383 -56.06 20.86 31.51
N ALA A 384 -55.55 20.58 32.72
CA ALA A 384 -56.37 20.40 33.90
C ALA A 384 -57.19 21.66 34.24
N LYS A 385 -56.56 22.85 34.15
CA LYS A 385 -57.24 24.13 34.36
C LYS A 385 -58.22 24.49 33.23
N ARG A 386 -57.96 24.06 31.99
CA ARG A 386 -58.95 24.16 30.89
C ARG A 386 -60.18 23.30 31.17
N LYS A 387 -60.01 22.02 31.54
CA LYS A 387 -61.13 21.14 31.92
C LYS A 387 -61.95 21.73 33.07
N GLN A 388 -61.28 22.20 34.13
CA GLN A 388 -61.91 22.83 35.28
C GLN A 388 -62.67 24.14 34.91
N ARG A 389 -62.14 24.94 33.98
CA ARG A 389 -62.86 26.09 33.39
C ARG A 389 -64.08 25.64 32.59
N ASP A 390 -63.96 24.59 31.77
CA ASP A 390 -65.03 24.15 30.86
C ASP A 390 -66.21 23.51 31.64
N GLU A 391 -65.92 22.85 32.75
CA GLU A 391 -66.89 22.35 33.74
C GLU A 391 -67.64 23.49 34.46
N VAL A 392 -66.90 24.54 34.88
CA VAL A 392 -67.50 25.79 35.39
C VAL A 392 -68.32 26.50 34.31
N GLN A 393 -67.87 26.50 33.05
CA GLN A 393 -68.58 27.12 31.93
C GLN A 393 -69.89 26.41 31.61
N SER A 394 -69.92 25.06 31.70
CA SER A 394 -71.16 24.27 31.64
C SER A 394 -72.12 24.67 32.76
N SER A 395 -71.62 24.72 34.00
CA SER A 395 -72.39 25.12 35.18
C SER A 395 -72.99 26.53 35.03
N ILE A 396 -72.24 27.46 34.42
CA ILE A 396 -72.72 28.82 34.10
C ILE A 396 -73.80 28.79 33.01
N THR A 397 -73.68 27.96 31.97
CA THR A 397 -74.74 27.83 30.95
C THR A 397 -76.02 27.23 31.51
N ASP A 398 -75.92 26.25 32.42
CA ASP A 398 -77.08 25.64 33.08
C ASP A 398 -77.79 26.64 34.00
N LEU A 399 -77.04 27.38 34.82
CA LEU A 399 -77.58 28.47 35.64
C LEU A 399 -78.18 29.60 34.79
N THR A 400 -77.61 29.89 33.63
CA THR A 400 -78.15 30.87 32.66
C THR A 400 -79.48 30.40 32.05
N ALA A 401 -79.63 29.10 31.79
CA ALA A 401 -80.89 28.51 31.34
C ALA A 401 -81.98 28.56 32.44
N VAL A 402 -81.60 28.27 33.69
CA VAL A 402 -82.49 28.41 34.86
C VAL A 402 -82.93 29.87 35.04
N LEU A 403 -82.01 30.83 34.93
CA LEU A 403 -82.32 32.26 35.00
C LEU A 403 -83.30 32.68 33.90
N LYS A 404 -83.10 32.28 32.64
CA LYS A 404 -84.05 32.54 31.55
C LYS A 404 -85.43 31.90 31.76
N SER A 405 -85.48 30.74 32.42
CA SER A 405 -86.75 30.09 32.81
C SER A 405 -87.48 30.87 33.90
N ALA A 406 -86.75 31.40 34.89
CA ALA A 406 -87.30 32.28 35.91
C ALA A 406 -87.76 33.64 35.33
N GLU A 407 -86.95 34.24 34.46
CA GLU A 407 -87.24 35.47 33.71
C GLU A 407 -88.53 35.33 32.89
N LYS A 408 -88.71 34.20 32.18
CA LYS A 408 -89.96 33.89 31.46
C LYS A 408 -91.18 33.81 32.38
N LYS A 409 -91.07 33.16 33.55
CA LYS A 409 -92.17 33.09 34.55
C LYS A 409 -92.51 34.44 35.17
N ILE A 410 -91.51 35.30 35.36
CA ILE A 410 -91.69 36.69 35.80
C ILE A 410 -92.39 37.50 34.70
N GLN A 411 -92.00 37.33 33.43
CA GLN A 411 -92.64 37.96 32.28
C GLN A 411 -94.12 37.57 32.16
N GLU A 412 -94.44 36.28 32.34
CA GLU A 412 -95.82 35.76 32.28
C GLU A 412 -96.69 36.34 33.41
N SER A 413 -96.19 36.33 34.66
CA SER A 413 -96.91 36.89 35.81
C SER A 413 -96.99 38.43 35.81
N LEU A 414 -96.09 39.12 35.10
CA LEU A 414 -96.20 40.56 34.84
C LEU A 414 -97.37 40.88 33.88
N GLU A 415 -97.62 40.03 32.88
CA GLU A 415 -98.71 40.20 31.92
C GLU A 415 -100.09 39.94 32.56
N ASP A 416 -100.17 38.95 33.46
CA ASP A 416 -101.34 38.74 34.31
C ASP A 416 -101.64 39.95 35.22
N LEU A 417 -100.60 40.58 35.79
CA LEU A 417 -100.77 41.79 36.59
C LEU A 417 -101.35 42.96 35.77
N LYS A 418 -100.84 43.22 34.56
CA LYS A 418 -101.43 44.23 33.64
C LYS A 418 -102.90 43.92 33.32
N SER A 419 -103.22 42.64 33.09
CA SER A 419 -104.60 42.17 32.89
C SER A 419 -105.51 42.45 34.10
N THR A 420 -104.99 42.51 35.33
CA THR A 420 -105.76 42.96 36.50
C THR A 420 -105.86 44.49 36.62
N GLU A 421 -104.83 45.22 36.19
CA GLU A 421 -104.80 46.70 36.25
C GLU A 421 -105.82 47.32 35.28
N GLU A 422 -105.93 46.83 34.04
CA GLU A 422 -106.96 47.27 33.08
C GLU A 422 -108.40 47.09 33.62
N LYS A 423 -108.63 46.07 34.45
CA LYS A 423 -109.94 45.82 35.10
C LYS A 423 -110.24 46.87 36.18
N GLN A 424 -109.23 47.36 36.91
CA GLN A 424 -109.43 48.44 37.89
C GLN A 424 -109.67 49.81 37.21
N VAL A 425 -108.99 50.11 36.11
CA VAL A 425 -109.16 51.39 35.40
C VAL A 425 -110.61 51.58 34.93
N LYS A 426 -111.24 50.52 34.40
CA LYS A 426 -112.66 50.54 34.03
C LYS A 426 -113.61 50.78 35.21
N LEU A 427 -113.30 50.25 36.39
CA LEU A 427 -114.11 50.48 37.60
C LEU A 427 -114.01 51.94 38.09
N LYS A 428 -112.83 52.55 37.96
CA LYS A 428 -112.54 53.91 38.44
C LYS A 428 -113.22 54.98 37.59
N ALA A 429 -113.37 54.76 36.28
CA ALA A 429 -114.07 55.66 35.38
C ALA A 429 -115.54 55.85 35.76
N SER A 430 -116.26 54.76 36.05
CA SER A 430 -117.69 54.76 36.38
C SER A 430 -118.07 55.52 37.66
N LEU A 431 -117.12 55.73 38.58
CA LEU A 431 -117.36 56.49 39.81
C LEU A 431 -117.33 58.02 39.59
N SER A 432 -116.47 58.51 38.69
CA SER A 432 -116.28 59.96 38.48
C SER A 432 -117.49 60.64 37.81
N GLU A 433 -118.28 59.90 37.04
CA GLU A 433 -119.52 60.42 36.43
C GLU A 433 -120.65 60.58 37.47
N HIS A 434 -120.72 59.68 38.46
CA HIS A 434 -121.77 59.73 39.50
C HIS A 434 -121.54 60.88 40.49
N GLU A 435 -120.29 61.25 40.76
CA GLU A 435 -119.93 62.31 41.70
C GLU A 435 -120.34 63.71 41.18
N LYS A 436 -120.10 63.98 39.89
CA LYS A 436 -120.49 65.24 39.22
C LYS A 436 -122.01 65.45 39.16
N GLY A 437 -122.81 64.38 39.22
CA GLY A 437 -124.27 64.46 39.27
C GLY A 437 -124.85 64.95 40.61
N LEU A 438 -124.09 64.87 41.70
CA LEU A 438 -124.54 65.26 43.04
C LEU A 438 -124.34 66.75 43.33
N GLU A 439 -123.22 67.33 42.87
CA GLU A 439 -122.90 68.74 43.15
C GLU A 439 -123.87 69.72 42.45
N LEU A 440 -124.45 69.33 41.31
CA LEU A 440 -125.48 70.12 40.64
C LEU A 440 -126.78 70.20 41.46
N ARG A 441 -127.19 69.08 42.09
CA ARG A 441 -128.40 69.01 42.92
C ARG A 441 -128.30 69.82 44.21
N ALA A 442 -127.10 69.92 44.80
CA ALA A 442 -126.88 70.73 45.99
C ALA A 442 -127.21 72.22 45.76
N LYS A 443 -126.82 72.76 44.60
CA LYS A 443 -127.07 74.16 44.21
C LYS A 443 -128.55 74.43 43.85
N GLU A 444 -129.30 73.38 43.51
CA GLU A 444 -130.74 73.46 43.20
C GLU A 444 -131.66 73.38 44.45
N LEU A 445 -131.11 73.02 45.62
CA LEU A 445 -131.86 72.95 46.88
C LEU A 445 -131.82 74.26 47.67
N ILE A 446 -130.66 74.92 47.74
CA ILE A 446 -130.50 76.22 48.44
C ILE A 446 -131.46 77.27 47.86
N ALA A 447 -131.62 77.30 46.53
CA ALA A 447 -132.56 78.19 45.84
C ALA A 447 -134.06 77.81 45.98
N ARG A 448 -134.38 76.68 46.63
CA ARG A 448 -135.76 76.31 47.02
C ARG A 448 -136.07 76.73 48.46
N GLU A 449 -135.10 76.61 49.37
CA GLU A 449 -135.24 76.99 50.79
C GLU A 449 -135.75 78.43 50.95
N GLU A 450 -135.11 79.39 50.29
CA GLU A 450 -135.46 80.82 50.37
C GLU A 450 -136.86 81.12 49.77
N LYS A 451 -137.28 80.36 48.75
CA LYS A 451 -138.61 80.50 48.14
C LYS A 451 -139.74 79.93 49.00
N ILE A 452 -139.48 78.86 49.77
CA ILE A 452 -140.47 78.26 50.67
C ILE A 452 -140.85 79.26 51.76
N ASN A 453 -139.87 79.96 52.34
CA ASN A 453 -140.10 80.92 53.42
C ASN A 453 -140.91 82.15 52.95
N GLU A 454 -140.70 82.61 51.71
CA GLU A 454 -141.50 83.69 51.11
C GLU A 454 -142.90 83.22 50.62
N GLN A 455 -143.07 81.92 50.39
CA GLN A 455 -144.36 81.33 50.00
C GLN A 455 -145.26 81.01 51.20
N ASP A 456 -144.76 80.69 52.39
CA ASP A 456 -145.62 80.38 53.55
C ASP A 456 -146.42 81.60 54.03
N GLN A 457 -145.81 82.79 54.06
CA GLN A 457 -146.52 84.05 54.31
C GLN A 457 -147.62 84.33 53.27
N LYS A 458 -147.39 83.95 52.01
CA LYS A 458 -148.37 84.10 50.92
C LYS A 458 -149.45 83.00 50.98
N LEU A 459 -149.14 81.82 51.49
CA LEU A 459 -150.05 80.67 51.61
C LEU A 459 -151.10 80.86 52.72
N GLN A 460 -150.78 81.59 53.80
CA GLN A 460 -151.77 81.97 54.81
C GLN A 460 -152.86 82.90 54.24
N LEU A 461 -152.48 83.87 53.41
CA LEU A 461 -153.43 84.76 52.73
C LEU A 461 -154.15 84.04 51.56
N ALA A 462 -153.44 83.30 50.72
CA ALA A 462 -154.03 82.61 49.57
C ALA A 462 -155.02 81.50 49.96
N LYS A 463 -154.91 80.91 51.17
CA LYS A 463 -155.93 79.99 51.71
C LYS A 463 -157.27 80.67 52.02
N GLN A 464 -157.35 82.00 52.08
CA GLN A 464 -158.62 82.73 52.15
C GLN A 464 -159.25 82.98 50.75
N GLU A 465 -158.47 82.86 49.66
CA GLU A 465 -158.93 83.13 48.29
C GLU A 465 -159.03 81.90 47.38
N LEU A 466 -158.44 80.75 47.74
CA LEU A 466 -158.59 79.47 47.02
C LEU A 466 -160.01 78.85 47.11
N ALA A 467 -161.02 79.65 47.43
CA ALA A 467 -162.44 79.33 47.30
C ALA A 467 -163.01 79.72 45.92
N LYS A 468 -162.15 80.02 44.92
CA LYS A 468 -162.55 80.78 43.73
C LYS A 468 -161.89 80.32 42.42
N TRP A 469 -162.19 79.07 42.02
CA TRP A 469 -161.86 78.43 40.72
C TRP A 469 -160.35 78.09 40.57
N VAL A 470 -159.87 76.99 39.96
CA VAL A 470 -160.35 76.06 38.89
C VAL A 470 -160.20 76.64 37.46
N GLU A 471 -159.23 76.12 36.67
CA GLU A 471 -159.35 75.64 35.27
C GLU A 471 -157.94 75.27 34.68
N ASP A 472 -157.89 74.35 33.69
CA ASP A 472 -156.88 74.11 32.62
C ASP A 472 -155.34 73.90 32.89
N TYR A 473 -154.49 73.30 32.01
CA TYR A 473 -154.53 72.05 31.16
C TYR A 473 -153.09 71.67 30.59
N GLU A 474 -152.93 70.69 29.66
CA GLU A 474 -151.69 69.95 29.17
C GLU A 474 -150.47 70.70 28.47
N VAL A 475 -149.37 70.11 27.91
CA VAL A 475 -148.22 69.19 28.33
C VAL A 475 -147.42 68.58 27.10
N LYS A 476 -146.20 67.96 27.23
CA LYS A 476 -145.46 66.92 26.33
C LYS A 476 -143.98 67.12 25.74
N THR A 477 -143.18 66.00 25.55
CA THR A 477 -142.20 65.49 24.42
C THR A 477 -140.54 65.33 24.43
N LYS A 478 -139.77 64.51 23.53
CA LYS A 478 -138.30 63.86 23.62
C LYS A 478 -137.43 63.27 22.33
N GLN A 479 -136.04 62.90 22.29
CA GLN A 479 -135.10 61.90 21.41
C GLN A 479 -133.46 62.12 21.31
N LEU A 480 -132.31 61.51 20.69
CA LEU A 480 -131.53 60.24 20.05
C LEU A 480 -129.91 60.49 19.68
N VAL A 481 -128.78 59.79 19.09
CA VAL A 481 -127.99 58.48 18.63
C VAL A 481 -126.45 58.73 18.03
N ALA A 482 -125.29 58.04 17.50
CA ALA A 482 -124.49 56.76 16.95
C ALA A 482 -122.82 56.90 16.81
N LEU A 483 -121.69 56.21 16.26
CA LEU A 483 -120.96 54.94 15.60
C LEU A 483 -119.28 55.04 15.49
N THR A 484 -118.15 54.35 14.94
CA THR A 484 -117.46 53.18 14.07
C THR A 484 -115.80 53.01 14.24
N SER A 485 -114.67 52.32 13.66
CA SER A 485 -114.01 51.33 12.60
C SER A 485 -112.40 50.86 12.72
N LEU A 486 -111.63 49.96 11.90
CA LEU A 486 -110.14 49.39 12.04
C LEU A 486 -109.27 48.57 10.85
N ASP A 487 -107.87 48.28 10.81
CA ASP A 487 -106.98 47.40 9.79
C ASP A 487 -105.43 46.76 10.07
N LYS A 488 -104.53 46.18 9.10
CA LYS A 488 -103.15 45.31 9.16
C LYS A 488 -102.04 45.34 7.92
N PRO A 489 -100.87 44.58 7.48
CA PRO A 489 -99.85 43.36 7.71
C PRO A 489 -98.20 43.53 7.44
N ILE A 490 -97.06 42.77 6.99
CA ILE A 490 -96.35 41.42 6.49
C ILE A 490 -94.66 41.44 6.42
N GLY A 491 -93.52 40.64 6.03
CA GLY A 491 -92.81 39.35 5.40
C GLY A 491 -91.13 39.35 5.33
N ASN A 492 -90.02 38.57 4.82
CA ASN A 492 -89.37 37.26 4.16
C ASN A 492 -87.69 37.27 3.96
N SER A 493 -86.58 36.46 3.49
CA SER A 493 -85.84 35.08 3.08
C SER A 493 -84.20 35.16 2.66
N ARG A 494 -83.09 34.32 2.25
CA ARG A 494 -82.31 32.91 2.04
C ARG A 494 -80.75 33.00 1.40
N LYS A 495 -79.65 32.14 1.01
CA LYS A 495 -78.72 30.82 1.15
C LYS A 495 -77.40 30.71 0.10
N ARG A 496 -76.25 29.88 -0.17
CA ARG A 496 -75.17 28.75 0.25
C ARG A 496 -73.94 28.26 -0.80
N GLY A 497 -72.68 27.64 -0.52
CA GLY A 497 -71.58 26.94 -1.49
C GLY A 497 -70.10 26.26 -1.05
N ARG A 498 -69.19 25.48 -1.85
CA ARG A 498 -67.70 24.86 -1.57
C ARG A 498 -66.77 23.90 -2.59
N HIS A 499 -65.34 23.83 -2.60
CA HIS A 499 -64.11 22.83 -2.89
C HIS A 499 -63.36 22.28 -4.25
N ASP A 500 -62.16 21.53 -4.22
CA ASP A 500 -60.98 21.33 -5.23
C ASP A 500 -60.23 19.90 -5.52
N THR A 501 -59.21 19.74 -6.48
CA THR A 501 -57.95 18.79 -6.64
C THR A 501 -57.53 18.06 -8.03
N GLU A 502 -56.27 17.52 -8.25
CA GLU A 502 -55.59 17.04 -9.56
C GLU A 502 -54.33 16.04 -9.48
N SER A 503 -53.90 15.19 -10.51
CA SER A 503 -52.56 14.44 -10.65
C SER A 503 -52.26 13.48 -11.91
N LEU A 504 -50.96 13.18 -12.30
CA LEU A 504 -50.28 11.84 -12.69
C LEU A 504 -49.24 11.65 -13.90
N SER A 505 -48.43 10.54 -13.87
CA SER A 505 -47.55 9.83 -14.92
C SER A 505 -45.99 10.12 -14.97
N GLN A 506 -44.97 9.40 -15.57
CA GLN A 506 -44.61 8.01 -16.10
C GLN A 506 -43.07 7.91 -16.51
N SER A 507 -42.49 6.99 -17.33
CA SER A 507 -41.93 5.58 -17.12
C SER A 507 -41.07 5.00 -18.32
N PHE A 508 -39.96 4.19 -18.19
CA PHE A 508 -39.38 3.11 -19.13
C PHE A 508 -37.91 2.54 -18.85
N GLU A 509 -37.31 1.65 -19.71
CA GLU A 509 -36.61 0.36 -19.35
C GLU A 509 -35.48 -0.21 -20.32
N HIS A 510 -34.94 -1.45 -20.11
CA HIS A 510 -34.13 -2.40 -20.99
C HIS A 510 -32.57 -2.19 -21.19
N VAL A 511 -31.63 -3.14 -21.55
CA VAL A 511 -31.46 -4.65 -21.64
C VAL A 511 -29.94 -5.13 -21.76
N LEU A 512 -29.56 -6.32 -22.32
CA LEU A 512 -28.24 -7.07 -22.24
C LEU A 512 -27.87 -7.94 -23.51
N THR A 513 -26.66 -8.58 -23.66
CA THR A 513 -26.39 -10.04 -24.04
C THR A 513 -25.18 -10.48 -24.98
N SER A 514 -24.33 -11.45 -24.54
CA SER A 514 -23.53 -12.53 -25.27
C SER A 514 -22.33 -12.26 -26.26
N CYS A 515 -21.74 -13.28 -26.94
CA CYS A 515 -20.67 -14.25 -26.56
C CYS A 515 -20.04 -15.01 -27.78
N THR A 516 -18.75 -15.42 -27.74
CA THR A 516 -18.00 -16.46 -28.55
C THR A 516 -16.59 -16.70 -27.93
N THR A 517 -15.73 -17.74 -28.09
CA THR A 517 -15.59 -19.08 -28.76
C THR A 517 -14.63 -19.19 -29.99
N GLY A 518 -13.60 -20.08 -29.94
CA GLY A 518 -12.70 -20.44 -31.05
C GLY A 518 -11.55 -21.44 -30.69
N GLN A 519 -11.09 -22.25 -31.66
CA GLN A 519 -10.21 -23.43 -31.45
C GLN A 519 -8.72 -23.13 -31.16
N GLU A 520 -8.03 -24.10 -30.55
CA GLU A 520 -6.61 -24.02 -30.16
C GLU A 520 -5.64 -24.36 -31.31
N ASN A 521 -4.78 -23.41 -31.67
CA ASN A 521 -3.56 -23.65 -32.45
C ASN A 521 -2.35 -23.42 -31.55
N THR A 522 -1.35 -24.30 -31.60
CA THR A 522 -0.08 -24.13 -30.87
C THR A 522 0.80 -23.04 -31.48
N TYR A 523 1.54 -22.33 -30.64
CA TYR A 523 2.42 -21.25 -31.07
C TYR A 523 3.78 -21.79 -31.53
N ASN A 524 4.23 -21.37 -32.70
CA ASN A 524 5.49 -21.83 -33.28
C ASN A 524 6.60 -20.81 -33.06
N PHE A 525 7.37 -20.98 -31.98
CA PHE A 525 8.49 -20.11 -31.60
C PHE A 525 9.66 -20.09 -32.60
N GLU A 526 9.82 -21.12 -33.44
CA GLU A 526 10.85 -21.09 -34.51
C GLU A 526 10.58 -19.98 -35.54
N LYS A 527 9.33 -19.49 -35.65
CA LYS A 527 9.00 -18.30 -36.46
C LYS A 527 9.52 -17.00 -35.87
N GLU A 528 9.94 -16.97 -34.60
CA GLU A 528 10.67 -15.83 -34.01
C GLU A 528 12.20 -15.97 -34.16
N ARG A 529 12.67 -17.11 -34.68
CA ARG A 529 14.08 -17.41 -35.01
C ARG A 529 14.36 -17.42 -36.51
N SER A 530 13.40 -17.03 -37.34
CA SER A 530 13.56 -17.07 -38.78
C SER A 530 14.56 -16.00 -39.27
N PRO A 531 15.29 -16.23 -40.38
CA PRO A 531 16.35 -15.33 -40.88
C PRO A 531 15.97 -13.84 -41.02
N ASP A 532 14.69 -13.53 -41.25
CA ASP A 532 14.14 -12.18 -41.37
C ASP A 532 14.01 -11.41 -40.04
N LYS A 533 14.07 -12.10 -38.89
CA LYS A 533 13.92 -11.48 -37.56
C LYS A 533 15.21 -10.84 -37.06
N PHE A 534 16.36 -11.38 -37.45
CA PHE A 534 17.68 -10.93 -37.00
C PHE A 534 18.10 -9.61 -37.66
N LYS A 535 18.61 -8.68 -36.84
CA LYS A 535 19.13 -7.37 -37.27
C LYS A 535 20.43 -7.06 -36.53
N ILE A 536 21.29 -6.27 -37.18
CA ILE A 536 22.56 -5.83 -36.60
C ILE A 536 22.29 -4.96 -35.35
N ASP A 537 23.18 -5.06 -34.37
CA ASP A 537 23.14 -4.45 -33.04
C ASP A 537 21.99 -4.88 -32.10
N GLN A 538 21.10 -5.81 -32.49
CA GLN A 538 20.21 -6.49 -31.54
C GLN A 538 21.00 -7.33 -30.54
N ILE A 539 20.48 -7.47 -29.31
CA ILE A 539 20.97 -8.41 -28.30
C ILE A 539 19.98 -9.56 -28.20
N TRP A 540 20.50 -10.79 -28.20
CA TRP A 540 19.70 -12.00 -28.10
C TRP A 540 20.21 -12.89 -26.97
N ALA A 541 19.30 -13.66 -26.37
CA ALA A 541 19.64 -14.80 -25.54
C ALA A 541 20.06 -15.98 -26.43
N VAL A 542 21.12 -16.68 -26.07
CA VAL A 542 21.66 -17.83 -26.81
C VAL A 542 21.78 -19.05 -25.90
N TYR A 543 21.45 -20.21 -26.47
CA TYR A 543 21.59 -21.52 -25.84
C TYR A 543 23.06 -21.92 -25.75
N SER A 544 23.45 -22.66 -24.71
CA SER A 544 24.84 -23.09 -24.53
C SER A 544 24.96 -24.37 -23.71
N ASP A 545 25.85 -25.27 -24.14
CA ASP A 545 26.02 -26.59 -23.54
C ASP A 545 26.53 -26.52 -22.08
N SER A 546 27.36 -25.52 -21.75
CA SER A 546 27.82 -25.27 -20.37
C SER A 546 26.71 -24.83 -19.42
N ASP A 547 25.56 -24.43 -19.97
CA ASP A 547 24.42 -23.88 -19.24
C ASP A 547 23.23 -24.85 -19.28
N LYS A 548 23.51 -26.16 -19.44
CA LYS A 548 22.53 -27.25 -19.57
C LYS A 548 21.52 -27.02 -20.71
N GLY A 549 21.94 -26.36 -21.78
CA GLY A 549 21.06 -25.99 -22.88
C GLY A 549 20.03 -24.90 -22.54
N MET A 550 20.16 -24.19 -21.42
CA MET A 550 19.32 -23.04 -21.08
C MET A 550 19.84 -21.75 -21.74
N PRO A 551 18.97 -20.75 -22.03
CA PRO A 551 19.35 -19.53 -22.75
C PRO A 551 19.94 -18.46 -21.79
N ARG A 552 20.97 -18.85 -21.04
CA ARG A 552 21.59 -18.05 -19.96
C ARG A 552 22.66 -17.04 -20.44
N LYS A 553 23.07 -17.07 -21.71
CA LYS A 553 24.07 -16.16 -22.27
C LYS A 553 23.44 -15.13 -23.21
N TYR A 554 24.02 -13.94 -23.27
CA TYR A 554 23.61 -12.88 -24.19
C TYR A 554 24.70 -12.58 -25.21
N ALA A 555 24.30 -12.32 -26.45
CA ALA A 555 25.22 -11.92 -27.52
C ALA A 555 24.61 -10.83 -28.39
N GLN A 556 25.42 -9.85 -28.82
CA GLN A 556 24.99 -8.79 -29.72
C GLN A 556 25.37 -9.14 -31.17
N ILE A 557 24.41 -9.08 -32.09
CA ILE A 557 24.64 -9.33 -33.52
C ILE A 557 25.48 -8.19 -34.10
N LYS A 558 26.59 -8.54 -34.78
CA LYS A 558 27.53 -7.58 -35.39
C LYS A 558 27.57 -7.65 -36.90
N LYS A 559 27.33 -8.83 -37.49
CA LYS A 559 27.23 -9.02 -38.94
C LYS A 559 26.29 -10.19 -39.22
N ILE A 560 25.52 -10.08 -40.30
CA ILE A 560 24.66 -11.14 -40.83
C ILE A 560 25.19 -11.48 -42.21
N ASP A 561 25.66 -12.72 -42.39
CA ASP A 561 25.99 -13.28 -43.70
C ASP A 561 24.81 -14.13 -44.19
N THR A 562 24.40 -13.93 -45.44
CA THR A 562 23.20 -14.55 -46.03
C THR A 562 23.51 -15.59 -47.11
N SER A 563 24.78 -15.75 -47.49
CA SER A 563 25.25 -16.64 -48.55
C SER A 563 26.73 -16.98 -48.32
N PRO A 564 27.19 -18.22 -48.56
CA PRO A 564 26.41 -19.38 -49.05
C PRO A 564 25.48 -19.99 -47.97
N GLU A 565 25.73 -19.69 -46.69
CA GLU A 565 24.98 -20.19 -45.55
C GLU A 565 24.59 -19.01 -44.65
N PHE A 566 23.41 -19.02 -44.04
CA PHE A 566 22.97 -17.93 -43.17
C PHE A 566 23.67 -18.01 -41.81
N LYS A 567 24.55 -17.05 -41.51
CA LYS A 567 25.45 -17.06 -40.34
C LYS A 567 25.47 -15.72 -39.62
N LEU A 568 25.38 -15.78 -38.30
CA LEU A 568 25.30 -14.62 -37.42
C LEU A 568 26.64 -14.46 -36.68
N HIS A 569 27.38 -13.40 -36.99
CA HIS A 569 28.58 -13.03 -36.23
C HIS A 569 28.15 -12.20 -35.04
N VAL A 570 28.45 -12.67 -33.84
CA VAL A 570 28.04 -12.04 -32.59
C VAL A 570 29.23 -11.66 -31.72
N ALA A 571 29.04 -10.66 -30.88
CA ALA A 571 29.95 -10.33 -29.78
C ALA A 571 29.25 -10.63 -28.46
N THR A 572 29.74 -11.62 -27.73
CA THR A 572 29.15 -12.12 -26.48
C THR A 572 29.26 -11.10 -25.35
N LEU A 573 28.21 -10.97 -24.54
CA LEU A 573 28.16 -10.08 -23.39
C LEU A 573 28.67 -10.81 -22.14
N VAL A 574 29.37 -10.09 -21.27
CA VAL A 574 29.88 -10.59 -19.99
C VAL A 574 29.53 -9.60 -18.87
N LEU A 575 29.33 -10.12 -17.66
CA LEU A 575 28.94 -9.31 -16.51
C LEU A 575 29.97 -8.20 -16.21
N TYR A 576 29.47 -7.00 -15.91
CA TYR A 576 30.28 -5.87 -15.52
C TYR A 576 30.40 -5.81 -13.99
N ARG A 577 31.55 -6.28 -13.48
CA ARG A 577 31.80 -6.60 -12.05
C ARG A 577 30.96 -7.82 -11.62
N PRO A 578 31.29 -9.05 -12.07
CA PRO A 578 30.63 -10.26 -11.58
C PRO A 578 30.83 -10.43 -10.07
N PRO A 579 29.92 -11.13 -9.36
CA PRO A 579 30.16 -11.54 -7.97
C PRO A 579 31.41 -12.42 -7.85
N PRO A 580 32.05 -12.49 -6.67
CA PRO A 580 32.99 -13.56 -6.34
C PRO A 580 32.32 -14.94 -6.54
N PRO A 581 32.99 -15.94 -7.12
CA PRO A 581 32.41 -17.28 -7.33
C PRO A 581 31.85 -17.89 -6.05
N ASN A 582 32.53 -17.63 -4.92
CA ASN A 582 32.19 -18.07 -3.57
C ASN A 582 30.81 -17.57 -3.08
N LEU A 583 30.23 -16.56 -3.73
CA LEU A 583 28.95 -15.94 -3.36
C LEU A 583 27.83 -16.20 -4.38
N MET A 584 28.09 -16.99 -5.43
CA MET A 584 27.10 -17.24 -6.48
C MET A 584 27.41 -18.57 -7.20
N THR A 585 26.68 -19.62 -6.82
CA THR A 585 26.79 -20.97 -7.39
C THR A 585 26.16 -21.11 -8.78
N HIS A 586 25.20 -20.24 -9.12
CA HIS A 586 24.41 -20.30 -10.36
C HIS A 586 24.76 -19.19 -11.35
N PRO A 587 24.56 -19.38 -12.68
CA PRO A 587 24.79 -18.32 -13.65
C PRO A 587 23.84 -17.13 -13.47
N VAL A 588 24.40 -15.92 -13.52
CA VAL A 588 23.69 -14.64 -13.33
C VAL A 588 23.30 -14.03 -14.66
N CYS A 589 21.99 -13.94 -14.91
CA CYS A 589 21.43 -13.49 -16.18
C CYS A 589 20.75 -12.11 -16.11
N CYS A 590 20.80 -11.44 -14.95
CA CYS A 590 20.27 -10.10 -14.78
C CYS A 590 21.34 -9.15 -14.23
N GLY A 591 21.22 -7.86 -14.55
CA GLY A 591 22.15 -6.83 -14.11
C GLY A 591 22.89 -6.14 -15.26
N ARG A 592 24.14 -5.75 -14.98
CA ARG A 592 24.98 -4.94 -15.87
C ARG A 592 25.95 -5.81 -16.66
N PHE A 593 26.00 -5.58 -17.96
CA PHE A 593 26.85 -6.30 -18.91
C PHE A 593 27.72 -5.35 -19.72
N LYS A 594 28.87 -5.84 -20.16
CA LYS A 594 29.75 -5.23 -21.17
C LYS A 594 29.97 -6.21 -22.32
N LEU A 595 30.25 -5.73 -23.52
CA LEU A 595 30.74 -6.61 -24.58
C LEU A 595 32.12 -7.20 -24.22
N LYS A 596 32.30 -8.49 -24.51
CA LYS A 596 33.60 -9.17 -24.50
C LYS A 596 34.47 -8.56 -25.60
N ILE A 597 35.69 -8.14 -25.23
CA ILE A 597 36.69 -7.68 -26.21
C ILE A 597 37.33 -8.92 -26.84
N GLY A 598 37.32 -9.02 -28.16
CA GLY A 598 37.84 -10.18 -28.88
C GLY A 598 37.35 -10.26 -30.33
N LYS A 599 37.59 -11.40 -30.97
CA LYS A 599 36.98 -11.75 -32.26
C LYS A 599 35.48 -12.04 -32.07
N ALA A 600 34.67 -11.78 -33.09
CA ALA A 600 33.28 -12.20 -33.09
C ALA A 600 33.18 -13.74 -33.14
N GLU A 601 32.23 -14.29 -32.40
CA GLU A 601 31.85 -15.70 -32.41
C GLU A 601 30.79 -15.90 -33.51
N VAL A 602 30.78 -17.03 -34.21
CA VAL A 602 29.85 -17.29 -35.33
C VAL A 602 28.83 -18.34 -34.90
N LEU A 603 27.56 -18.00 -34.96
CA LEU A 603 26.44 -18.84 -34.54
C LEU A 603 25.43 -19.04 -35.69
N GLU A 604 24.70 -20.15 -35.62
CA GLU A 604 23.55 -20.44 -36.47
C GLU A 604 22.25 -19.91 -35.82
N PRO A 605 21.18 -19.62 -36.58
CA PRO A 605 19.86 -19.26 -36.04
C PRO A 605 19.32 -20.21 -34.97
N SER A 606 19.66 -21.51 -35.08
CA SER A 606 19.31 -22.57 -34.15
C SER A 606 19.81 -22.33 -32.71
N SER A 607 20.93 -21.60 -32.55
CA SER A 607 21.55 -21.28 -31.26
C SER A 607 20.84 -20.15 -30.50
N PHE A 608 19.92 -19.41 -31.14
CA PHE A 608 19.29 -18.22 -30.56
C PHE A 608 17.95 -18.57 -29.91
N SER A 609 17.68 -18.02 -28.73
CA SER A 609 16.39 -18.18 -28.05
C SER A 609 15.42 -17.07 -28.42
N HIS A 610 15.74 -15.81 -28.14
CA HIS A 610 14.86 -14.66 -28.34
C HIS A 610 15.63 -13.34 -28.29
N GLU A 611 15.07 -12.28 -28.90
CA GLU A 611 15.58 -10.92 -28.76
C GLU A 611 15.34 -10.42 -27.32
N VAL A 612 16.41 -9.98 -26.66
CA VAL A 612 16.40 -9.52 -25.27
C VAL A 612 16.31 -7.99 -25.27
N LYS A 613 15.34 -7.46 -24.53
CA LYS A 613 15.09 -6.01 -24.41
C LYS A 613 16.12 -5.35 -23.47
N ALA A 614 17.39 -5.41 -23.83
CA ALA A 614 18.49 -4.81 -23.09
C ALA A 614 18.47 -3.27 -23.20
N LEU A 615 18.69 -2.57 -22.08
CA LEU A 615 18.86 -1.12 -22.05
C LEU A 615 20.33 -0.77 -22.32
N LYS A 616 20.64 -0.06 -23.40
CA LYS A 616 22.01 0.42 -23.69
C LYS A 616 22.35 1.61 -22.80
N THR A 617 23.28 1.44 -21.86
CA THR A 617 23.63 2.46 -20.87
C THR A 617 24.81 3.34 -21.30
N SER A 618 25.78 2.80 -22.05
CA SER A 618 26.79 3.59 -22.75
C SER A 618 27.44 2.79 -23.90
N VAL A 619 28.59 3.24 -24.42
CA VAL A 619 29.35 2.50 -25.44
C VAL A 619 29.71 1.12 -24.89
N ASN A 620 29.27 0.07 -25.59
CA ASN A 620 29.50 -1.33 -25.28
C ASN A 620 29.02 -1.79 -23.88
N ARG A 621 28.09 -1.05 -23.26
CA ARG A 621 27.48 -1.38 -21.95
C ARG A 621 25.95 -1.47 -22.04
N PHE A 622 25.42 -2.50 -21.39
CA PHE A 622 24.00 -2.86 -21.45
C PHE A 622 23.49 -3.30 -20.07
N GLU A 623 22.20 -3.15 -19.84
CA GLU A 623 21.48 -3.61 -18.66
C GLU A 623 20.35 -4.55 -19.08
N VAL A 624 20.30 -5.74 -18.48
CA VAL A 624 19.24 -6.74 -18.71
C VAL A 624 18.53 -6.97 -17.37
N TYR A 625 17.23 -6.71 -17.36
CA TYR A 625 16.36 -6.84 -16.19
C TYR A 625 14.99 -7.36 -16.66
N PRO A 626 14.29 -8.17 -15.85
CA PRO A 626 12.93 -8.61 -16.15
C PRO A 626 11.97 -7.43 -16.29
N ARG A 627 11.01 -7.51 -17.21
CA ARG A 627 10.01 -6.46 -17.47
C ARG A 627 8.58 -7.00 -17.35
N LYS A 628 7.65 -6.14 -16.93
CA LYS A 628 6.21 -6.42 -16.84
C LYS A 628 5.67 -7.13 -18.10
N GLY A 629 5.00 -8.27 -17.90
CA GLY A 629 4.43 -9.13 -18.95
C GLY A 629 5.38 -10.18 -19.53
N GLU A 630 6.63 -10.25 -19.10
CA GLU A 630 7.57 -11.31 -19.51
C GLU A 630 7.46 -12.54 -18.59
N VAL A 631 7.78 -13.73 -19.11
CA VAL A 631 7.87 -14.97 -18.32
C VAL A 631 9.35 -15.31 -18.10
N TRP A 632 9.69 -15.67 -16.87
CA TRP A 632 11.07 -15.94 -16.45
C TRP A 632 11.15 -17.21 -15.59
N ALA A 633 12.29 -17.89 -15.64
CA ALA A 633 12.66 -18.91 -14.67
C ALA A 633 13.35 -18.25 -13.46
N LEU A 634 12.97 -18.65 -12.25
CA LEU A 634 13.57 -18.22 -10.99
C LEU A 634 14.16 -19.43 -10.25
N TYR A 635 15.35 -19.33 -9.68
CA TYR A 635 15.87 -20.36 -8.77
C TYR A 635 14.99 -20.41 -7.51
N LYS A 636 14.58 -21.61 -7.06
CA LYS A 636 13.84 -21.79 -5.81
C LYS A 636 14.76 -21.57 -4.60
N SER A 637 15.80 -22.37 -4.52
CA SER A 637 16.91 -22.22 -3.56
C SER A 637 17.95 -21.28 -4.16
N TRP A 638 18.17 -20.13 -3.51
CA TRP A 638 19.11 -19.10 -3.97
C TRP A 638 20.11 -18.66 -2.88
N ASN A 639 19.92 -19.12 -1.65
CA ASN A 639 20.82 -18.82 -0.53
C ASN A 639 22.06 -19.71 -0.59
N ILE A 640 23.21 -19.10 -0.30
CA ILE A 640 24.53 -19.73 -0.36
C ILE A 640 24.70 -20.84 0.69
N THR A 641 23.90 -20.83 1.77
CA THR A 641 24.05 -21.70 2.95
C THR A 641 23.82 -23.19 2.67
N ASP A 642 22.95 -23.50 1.72
CA ASP A 642 22.45 -24.87 1.55
C ASP A 642 23.25 -25.63 0.45
N CYS A 643 24.01 -24.90 -0.37
CA CYS A 643 24.83 -25.42 -1.46
C CYS A 643 26.17 -26.06 -1.00
N ALA A 644 26.20 -26.66 0.20
CA ALA A 644 27.39 -27.30 0.76
C ALA A 644 27.73 -28.63 0.07
N ASP A 645 26.70 -29.43 -0.24
CA ASP A 645 26.82 -30.69 -0.96
C ASP A 645 26.48 -30.47 -2.45
N GLY A 646 27.51 -30.55 -3.31
CA GLY A 646 27.44 -30.25 -4.74
C GLY A 646 26.69 -31.27 -5.61
N SER A 647 25.55 -31.76 -5.13
CA SER A 647 24.72 -32.80 -5.78
C SER A 647 23.25 -32.44 -5.94
N GLU A 648 22.77 -31.32 -5.38
CA GLU A 648 21.39 -30.88 -5.62
C GLU A 648 21.22 -30.30 -7.03
N GLU A 649 20.09 -30.62 -7.66
CA GLU A 649 19.76 -30.17 -9.00
C GLU A 649 19.14 -28.76 -8.97
N GLU A 650 19.33 -27.98 -10.05
CA GLU A 650 18.90 -26.58 -10.09
C GLU A 650 17.37 -26.46 -10.21
N GLU A 651 16.65 -26.58 -9.08
CA GLU A 651 15.20 -26.40 -9.06
C GLU A 651 14.81 -24.97 -9.44
N LEU A 652 14.25 -24.81 -10.64
CA LEU A 652 13.63 -23.57 -11.08
C LEU A 652 12.11 -23.61 -10.86
N GLN A 653 11.51 -22.43 -10.73
CA GLN A 653 10.08 -22.20 -10.83
C GLN A 653 9.81 -21.13 -11.89
N ILE A 654 8.66 -21.21 -12.57
CA ILE A 654 8.34 -20.34 -13.70
C ILE A 654 7.37 -19.25 -13.23
N VAL A 655 7.67 -18.00 -13.56
CA VAL A 655 6.94 -16.82 -13.06
C VAL A 655 6.63 -15.82 -14.17
N GLU A 656 5.46 -15.18 -14.09
CA GLU A 656 5.09 -13.99 -14.86
C GLU A 656 5.52 -12.73 -14.10
N ILE A 657 6.19 -11.78 -14.74
CA ILE A 657 6.48 -10.48 -14.12
C ILE A 657 5.22 -9.60 -14.17
N VAL A 658 4.62 -9.31 -13.01
CA VAL A 658 3.37 -8.54 -12.87
C VAL A 658 3.64 -7.04 -12.75
N GLU A 659 4.69 -6.64 -12.04
CA GLU A 659 5.06 -5.23 -11.80
C GLU A 659 6.58 -5.10 -11.68
N THR A 660 7.11 -3.92 -12.00
CA THR A 660 8.53 -3.56 -11.79
C THR A 660 8.58 -2.10 -11.38
N ASP A 661 8.95 -1.81 -10.13
CA ASP A 661 9.10 -0.43 -9.63
C ASP A 661 10.58 -0.02 -9.60
N GLU A 662 11.00 0.91 -8.73
CA GLU A 662 12.41 1.30 -8.58
C GLU A 662 13.22 0.35 -7.69
N GLN A 663 12.59 -0.34 -6.74
CA GLN A 663 13.19 -1.06 -5.61
C GLN A 663 13.00 -2.58 -5.72
N SER A 664 11.88 -3.05 -6.28
CA SER A 664 11.55 -4.48 -6.42
C SER A 664 11.01 -4.87 -7.80
N ILE A 665 10.75 -6.17 -7.96
CA ILE A 665 10.14 -6.83 -9.10
C ILE A 665 9.09 -7.79 -8.54
N GLN A 666 7.82 -7.59 -8.89
CA GLN A 666 6.72 -8.47 -8.46
C GLN A 666 6.49 -9.54 -9.52
N ALA A 667 6.59 -10.80 -9.12
CA ALA A 667 6.47 -11.96 -10.00
C ALA A 667 5.41 -12.95 -9.48
N MET A 668 4.50 -13.41 -10.33
CA MET A 668 3.46 -14.37 -9.97
C MET A 668 3.82 -15.77 -10.44
N LEU A 669 3.70 -16.77 -9.55
CA LEU A 669 3.97 -18.17 -9.88
C LEU A 669 3.00 -18.71 -10.94
N LEU A 670 3.57 -19.28 -12.01
CA LEU A 670 2.85 -20.02 -13.03
C LEU A 670 3.03 -21.53 -12.81
N THR A 671 1.93 -22.28 -12.88
CA THR A 671 1.90 -23.73 -12.72
C THR A 671 1.57 -24.42 -14.04
N ALA A 672 2.25 -25.51 -14.35
CA ALA A 672 1.97 -26.33 -15.53
C ALA A 672 0.56 -26.95 -15.45
N LYS A 673 -0.12 -27.05 -16.60
CA LYS A 673 -1.42 -27.71 -16.71
C LYS A 673 -1.21 -29.23 -16.71
N LEU A 674 -1.98 -29.96 -15.88
CA LEU A 674 -1.84 -31.39 -15.58
C LEU A 674 -1.67 -32.38 -16.77
N PHE A 675 -1.91 -31.94 -18.01
CA PHE A 675 -1.82 -32.76 -19.22
C PHE A 675 -0.98 -32.13 -20.34
N ASN A 676 -0.28 -31.02 -20.09
CA ASN A 676 0.63 -30.41 -21.06
C ASN A 676 1.76 -29.63 -20.37
N GLN A 677 2.98 -30.18 -20.44
CA GLN A 677 4.23 -29.64 -19.89
C GLN A 677 4.68 -28.28 -20.49
N VAL A 678 3.98 -27.75 -21.48
CA VAL A 678 4.28 -26.51 -22.21
C VAL A 678 3.21 -25.43 -21.99
N LEU A 679 2.05 -25.78 -21.42
CA LEU A 679 0.98 -24.84 -21.08
C LEU A 679 0.97 -24.56 -19.58
N TYR A 680 1.15 -23.28 -19.23
CA TYR A 680 1.20 -22.79 -17.86
C TYR A 680 0.07 -21.79 -17.60
N GLY A 681 -0.40 -21.71 -16.36
CA GLY A 681 -1.42 -20.73 -15.93
C GLY A 681 -1.14 -20.21 -14.53
N ARG A 682 -1.78 -19.10 -14.16
CA ARG A 682 -1.74 -18.59 -12.78
C ARG A 682 -2.42 -19.60 -11.84
N CYS A 683 -1.80 -19.89 -10.70
CA CYS A 683 -2.34 -20.85 -9.75
C CYS A 683 -3.67 -20.37 -9.13
N LEU A 684 -4.71 -21.21 -9.21
CA LEU A 684 -6.07 -20.90 -8.76
C LEU A 684 -6.33 -21.17 -7.27
N GLU A 685 -5.41 -21.82 -6.56
CA GLU A 685 -5.65 -22.32 -5.19
C GLU A 685 -5.58 -21.23 -4.10
N SER A 686 -6.54 -20.30 -4.11
CA SER A 686 -6.93 -19.38 -3.01
C SER A 686 -5.88 -18.38 -2.47
N LYS A 687 -4.59 -18.57 -2.74
CA LYS A 687 -3.47 -17.67 -2.41
C LYS A 687 -2.44 -17.70 -3.54
N ALA A 688 -2.79 -17.14 -4.70
CA ALA A 688 -1.85 -16.92 -5.79
C ALA A 688 -0.67 -16.07 -5.29
N ARG A 689 0.49 -16.71 -5.05
CA ARG A 689 1.64 -16.04 -4.43
C ARG A 689 2.29 -15.11 -5.44
N VAL A 690 2.03 -13.81 -5.28
CA VAL A 690 2.94 -12.77 -5.79
C VAL A 690 4.20 -12.82 -4.92
N LEU A 691 5.33 -13.09 -5.56
CA LEU A 691 6.66 -13.01 -5.00
C LEU A 691 7.15 -11.58 -5.22
N ASP A 692 7.38 -10.85 -4.14
CA ASP A 692 8.08 -9.57 -4.21
C ASP A 692 9.60 -9.83 -4.11
N ILE A 693 10.34 -9.44 -5.15
CA ILE A 693 11.77 -9.74 -5.29
C ILE A 693 12.55 -8.41 -5.32
N PRO A 694 13.29 -8.06 -4.25
CA PRO A 694 14.12 -6.87 -4.24
C PRO A 694 15.13 -6.85 -5.40
N LYS A 695 15.41 -5.69 -6.01
CA LYS A 695 16.39 -5.61 -7.11
C LYS A 695 17.82 -5.95 -6.70
N THR A 696 18.14 -5.94 -5.41
CA THR A 696 19.38 -6.50 -4.86
C THR A 696 19.48 -8.02 -5.05
N GLU A 697 18.34 -8.70 -5.16
CA GLU A 697 18.22 -10.15 -5.39
C GLU A 697 17.97 -10.52 -6.87
N VAL A 698 18.19 -9.60 -7.83
CA VAL A 698 17.88 -9.87 -9.25
C VAL A 698 18.63 -11.08 -9.83
N ASN A 699 19.70 -11.51 -9.18
CA ASN A 699 20.45 -12.73 -9.52
C ASN A 699 19.62 -14.03 -9.37
N ARG A 700 18.47 -13.98 -8.67
CA ARG A 700 17.51 -15.09 -8.56
C ARG A 700 16.84 -15.47 -9.89
N PHE A 701 16.86 -14.58 -10.89
CA PHE A 701 16.33 -14.83 -12.22
C PHE A 701 17.34 -15.62 -13.08
N SER A 702 16.99 -16.87 -13.41
CA SER A 702 17.85 -17.79 -14.16
C SER A 702 17.89 -17.46 -15.65
N HIS A 703 16.74 -17.19 -16.29
CA HIS A 703 16.66 -16.76 -17.69
C HIS A 703 15.22 -16.35 -18.05
N GLN A 704 15.06 -15.61 -19.13
CA GLN A 704 13.75 -15.32 -19.74
C GLN A 704 13.29 -16.52 -20.58
N ILE A 705 12.03 -16.91 -20.43
CA ILE A 705 11.39 -17.96 -21.23
C ILE A 705 10.53 -17.27 -22.30
N PRO A 706 10.72 -17.56 -23.61
CA PRO A 706 9.80 -17.08 -24.63
C PRO A 706 8.40 -17.67 -24.38
N ALA A 707 7.39 -16.81 -24.36
CA ALA A 707 6.03 -17.19 -23.98
C ALA A 707 4.99 -16.48 -24.85
N PHE A 708 3.97 -17.22 -25.27
CA PHE A 708 2.81 -16.70 -25.99
C PHE A 708 1.56 -16.79 -25.11
N ARG A 709 0.99 -15.63 -24.76
CA ARG A 709 -0.25 -15.58 -23.96
C ARG A 709 -1.46 -15.93 -24.83
N ARG A 710 -2.24 -16.93 -24.43
CA ARG A 710 -3.46 -17.37 -25.09
C ARG A 710 -4.65 -16.50 -24.62
N ASP A 711 -4.93 -15.42 -25.35
CA ASP A 711 -6.09 -14.55 -25.07
C ASP A 711 -7.43 -15.29 -25.28
N ARG A 712 -8.43 -14.95 -24.46
CA ARG A 712 -9.68 -15.70 -24.23
C ARG A 712 -10.61 -15.77 -25.45
N ARG A 713 -10.59 -16.86 -26.22
CA ARG A 713 -11.68 -17.27 -27.13
C ARG A 713 -12.50 -18.45 -26.60
N ALA A 714 -12.98 -18.26 -25.36
CA ALA A 714 -13.99 -19.01 -24.60
C ALA A 714 -14.02 -20.56 -24.69
N ALA A 715 -13.66 -21.18 -23.58
CA ALA A 715 -14.39 -22.34 -23.06
C ALA A 715 -15.50 -21.86 -22.08
N GLN A 716 -16.51 -22.69 -21.82
CA GLN A 716 -17.60 -22.38 -20.87
C GLN A 716 -17.27 -22.85 -19.44
N SER A 717 -16.11 -22.44 -18.90
CA SER A 717 -15.78 -22.50 -17.47
C SER A 717 -15.03 -21.22 -17.05
N GLY A 718 -14.88 -21.00 -15.74
CA GLY A 718 -14.51 -19.69 -15.17
C GLY A 718 -13.02 -19.32 -15.24
N ASP A 719 -12.18 -20.15 -15.85
CA ASP A 719 -10.81 -20.34 -15.36
C ASP A 719 -9.69 -19.76 -16.25
N CYS A 720 -9.00 -18.76 -15.69
CA CYS A 720 -7.65 -18.27 -15.97
C CYS A 720 -7.23 -17.82 -17.39
N GLU A 721 -6.16 -17.00 -17.38
CA GLU A 721 -5.28 -16.75 -18.52
C GLU A 721 -4.17 -17.82 -18.56
N TRP A 722 -3.65 -18.12 -19.76
CA TRP A 722 -2.68 -19.19 -19.97
C TRP A 722 -1.54 -18.75 -20.89
N TRP A 723 -0.34 -19.26 -20.64
CA TRP A 723 0.87 -19.05 -21.43
C TRP A 723 1.30 -20.38 -22.03
N GLU A 724 1.49 -20.38 -23.33
CA GLU A 724 2.24 -21.42 -24.04
C GLU A 724 3.71 -20.99 -24.01
N LEU A 725 4.60 -21.84 -23.50
CA LEU A 725 6.02 -21.54 -23.38
C LEU A 725 6.81 -22.17 -24.53
N ASP A 726 8.03 -21.70 -24.77
CA ASP A 726 8.94 -22.40 -25.66
C ASP A 726 9.58 -23.59 -24.96
N SER A 727 9.29 -24.81 -25.46
CA SER A 727 9.87 -26.04 -24.94
C SER A 727 11.40 -26.02 -24.92
N LYS A 728 12.08 -25.37 -25.88
CA LYS A 728 13.55 -25.25 -25.88
C LYS A 728 14.11 -24.48 -24.69
N ALA A 729 13.31 -23.63 -24.03
CA ALA A 729 13.69 -22.91 -22.81
C ALA A 729 13.17 -23.58 -21.52
N VAL A 730 12.54 -24.76 -21.62
CA VAL A 730 11.92 -25.47 -20.47
C VAL A 730 12.33 -26.96 -20.42
N LEU A 731 12.95 -27.51 -21.46
CA LEU A 731 13.20 -28.95 -21.63
C LEU A 731 13.84 -29.66 -20.43
N ASP A 732 14.84 -29.07 -19.77
CA ASP A 732 15.54 -29.69 -18.64
C ASP A 732 14.76 -29.64 -17.31
N LEU A 733 13.64 -28.88 -17.25
CA LEU A 733 12.75 -28.83 -16.07
C LEU A 733 11.70 -29.96 -16.05
N ASN A 734 11.47 -30.59 -17.19
CA ASN A 734 10.41 -31.60 -17.37
C ASN A 734 10.94 -33.04 -17.50
N SER A 735 12.25 -33.23 -17.38
CA SER A 735 12.93 -34.54 -17.44
C SER A 735 12.63 -35.45 -16.23
N LYS A 736 11.97 -34.94 -15.18
CA LYS A 736 11.71 -35.61 -13.90
C LYS A 736 10.27 -35.51 -13.37
N ASN A 737 9.28 -35.82 -14.20
CA ASN A 737 7.96 -36.25 -13.74
C ASN A 737 7.54 -37.52 -14.52
N PRO A 738 7.44 -38.69 -13.87
CA PRO A 738 6.92 -39.92 -14.48
C PRO A 738 5.38 -39.94 -14.56
#